data_AF-A0A6L8XZG3-F1
#
_entry.id   AF-A0A6L8XZG3-F1
#
_cell.length_a   1.000
_cell.length_b   1.000
_cell.length_c   1.000
_cell.angle_alpha   90.00
_cell.angle_beta   90.00
_cell.angle_gamma   90.00
#
_symmetry.space_group_name_H-M   'P 1'
#
loop_
_entity.id
_entity.type
_entity.pdbx_description
1 polymer ?
#
loop_
_entity_poly.entity_id
_entity_poly.type
_entity_poly.pdbx_seq_one_letter_code
_entity_poly.pdbx_strand_id
1 'polypeptide(L)'
;MEKLVIGILAHVDAGKTTLSEGILYLTGKIRKLGRVDHKDAYLDTYNLERERGITIFSKQAEFELGNRGITLLDTPGHVDFSAEMERTLQVLDYAILVINGADGVQGHTMTLWRLLARYQIPTFLFINKMDQDGTDKEKLLAELKKRLSDNCVDFTWENTSGMENSTDETAEKTKDEISALQSQFLEDVSVCDEELLEKYLETEEISTSDIRKVIKERKLFPCFFGSALKMTGVEEFLHGLEKYCETPEYPSEFGAKVFKIARDDQGNRLSYMKITGGTLKVKELLTDTEKADQIRIYSGAKFELAKEAPAGTICAVTGLSQTHPGQGFGIERESEMPVLEPVLNYRILLPEDCDVHQMLKKLKELEEEEPELHIVWNEQLGEIHAMLMGEVQIEILKHLIWERFHVAVEFGTGNIVYKETIAEPVEGVGHFEPLRHYAEVHLLLEPGEPGSGLQFFTACSEDVLDRNWQRLILTHLEEREHPGVLTGSPITDMQITLITGRAHLKHTEGGDFRQATYRAVRQGLKKAKSVLLEPYYEFRLEIPGDMIGRAMTDIQKMNGTFQQPEADEDDMMVLKGSAPVSMMRDYQTQVTSYTKGRGRLFCSLKGYAPCQNQDEIVEEIGYDSERDLDNPTGSVFCAHGAGFVVPWYEVEDYMHLEGIDESELGNTIPDSEESIAGNRNSNNQTDSGYRPPRNAGVGSYEDEEELKAIFERTFGPVKRYKEPQFKRTFSAKSDSGSYYRNSSSAKKKEKEYLLVDGYNIIYAWEDLKELADANLHAAQTKLMDILSNYQGFKKCTLILVFDAYKIEGHAEEVITYHNIHVVYTKEAETADQYIEKTVHKIGRETQVTVATSDGLEQIIIMGQGAHRMSARGLRDEIKATENQIRQQWHEKRQSSKNYLIDNISDEMAQYMKEKRLGK
;
A
#
# COMPACT_ATOMS: atom_id res chain seq x y z
N MET A 1 -50.81 11.91 3.34
CA MET A 1 -50.28 12.08 4.70
C MET A 1 -48.79 12.27 4.55
N GLU A 2 -48.24 13.33 5.14
CA GLU A 2 -46.79 13.59 5.08
C GLU A 2 -46.04 12.48 5.84
N LYS A 3 -44.90 12.04 5.31
CA LYS A 3 -44.09 10.97 5.88
C LYS A 3 -42.70 11.51 6.22
N LEU A 4 -42.21 11.19 7.42
CA LEU A 4 -40.91 11.61 7.92
C LEU A 4 -40.18 10.43 8.55
N VAL A 5 -38.89 10.32 8.28
CA VAL A 5 -38.01 9.35 8.93
C VAL A 5 -37.13 10.07 9.95
N ILE A 6 -37.26 9.70 11.21
CA ILE A 6 -36.48 10.28 12.31
C ILE A 6 -35.63 9.19 12.95
N GLY A 7 -34.34 9.41 13.08
CA GLY A 7 -33.43 8.49 13.77
C GLY A 7 -33.13 8.97 15.20
N ILE A 8 -33.11 8.06 16.18
CA ILE A 8 -32.61 8.38 17.52
C ILE A 8 -31.20 7.80 17.66
N LEU A 9 -30.28 8.67 18.05
CA LEU A 9 -28.85 8.42 18.16
C LEU A 9 -28.41 8.79 19.58
N ALA A 10 -27.57 7.98 20.20
CA ALA A 10 -27.05 8.30 21.52
C ALA A 10 -25.78 7.51 21.82
N HIS A 11 -25.00 7.98 22.79
CA HIS A 11 -23.99 7.11 23.40
C HIS A 11 -24.64 6.02 24.27
N VAL A 12 -23.87 4.97 24.57
CA VAL A 12 -24.27 3.88 25.46
C VAL A 12 -24.81 4.47 26.77
N ASP A 13 -25.90 3.89 27.26
CA ASP A 13 -26.60 4.28 28.48
C ASP A 13 -27.13 5.72 28.53
N ALA A 14 -27.14 6.49 27.43
CA ALA A 14 -27.75 7.83 27.43
C ALA A 14 -29.29 7.82 27.53
N GLY A 15 -29.92 6.63 27.48
CA GLY A 15 -31.37 6.45 27.61
C GLY A 15 -32.15 6.61 26.30
N LYS A 16 -31.50 6.30 25.18
CA LYS A 16 -32.07 6.26 23.82
C LYS A 16 -33.36 5.43 23.76
N THR A 17 -33.29 4.15 24.12
CA THR A 17 -34.44 3.23 24.09
C THR A 17 -35.55 3.70 25.03
N THR A 18 -35.21 4.26 26.19
CA THR A 18 -36.16 4.84 27.14
C THR A 18 -36.90 6.04 26.55
N LEU A 19 -36.21 6.91 25.79
CA LEU A 19 -36.86 8.00 25.08
C LEU A 19 -37.77 7.49 23.96
N SER A 20 -37.30 6.51 23.18
CA SER A 20 -38.10 5.86 22.13
C SER A 20 -39.40 5.26 22.69
N GLU A 21 -39.32 4.55 23.82
CA GLU A 21 -40.46 4.02 24.58
C GLU A 21 -41.43 5.13 25.00
N GLY A 22 -40.91 6.20 25.59
CA GLY A 22 -41.70 7.36 26.03
C GLY A 22 -42.47 8.00 24.88
N ILE A 23 -41.82 8.18 23.73
CA ILE A 23 -42.45 8.72 22.51
C ILE A 23 -43.58 7.80 22.02
N LEU A 24 -43.33 6.48 21.95
CA LEU A 24 -44.34 5.52 21.51
C LEU A 24 -45.52 5.42 22.49
N TYR A 25 -45.28 5.65 23.78
CA TYR A 25 -46.32 5.65 24.80
C TYR A 25 -47.22 6.88 24.69
N LEU A 26 -46.63 8.07 24.61
CA LEU A 26 -47.37 9.34 24.49
C LEU A 26 -48.18 9.43 23.20
N THR A 27 -47.66 8.88 22.11
CA THR A 27 -48.37 8.81 20.82
C THR A 27 -49.43 7.70 20.76
N GLY A 28 -49.60 6.94 21.86
CA GLY A 28 -50.63 5.90 21.99
C GLY A 28 -50.34 4.60 21.24
N LYS A 29 -49.12 4.43 20.69
CA LYS A 29 -48.72 3.23 19.95
C LYS A 29 -48.53 2.03 20.88
N ILE A 30 -47.96 2.26 22.08
CA ILE A 30 -47.83 1.25 23.13
C ILE A 30 -48.74 1.59 24.32
N ARG A 31 -49.36 0.57 24.92
CA ARG A 31 -50.31 0.74 26.04
C ARG A 31 -49.64 0.83 27.41
N LYS A 32 -48.40 0.34 27.51
CA LYS A 32 -47.62 0.29 28.73
C LYS A 32 -46.20 0.70 28.38
N LEU A 33 -45.59 1.48 29.25
CA LEU A 33 -44.19 1.87 29.15
C LEU A 33 -43.33 0.70 29.64
N GLY A 34 -42.48 0.17 28.76
CA GLY A 34 -41.46 -0.81 29.07
C GLY A 34 -40.17 -0.13 29.53
N ARG A 35 -39.25 -0.93 30.05
CA ARG A 35 -37.95 -0.51 30.57
C ARG A 35 -36.86 -1.50 30.18
N VAL A 36 -35.71 -0.94 29.84
CA VAL A 36 -34.50 -1.73 29.53
C VAL A 36 -34.06 -2.52 30.76
N ASP A 37 -34.02 -1.88 31.95
CA ASP A 37 -33.64 -2.52 33.21
C ASP A 37 -34.57 -3.68 33.61
N HIS A 38 -35.84 -3.62 33.19
CA HIS A 38 -36.84 -4.65 33.45
C HIS A 38 -36.95 -5.68 32.32
N LYS A 39 -36.13 -5.54 31.27
CA LYS A 39 -36.08 -6.43 30.09
C LYS A 39 -37.40 -6.54 29.33
N ASP A 40 -38.26 -5.52 29.41
CA ASP A 40 -39.60 -5.50 28.81
C ASP A 40 -39.77 -4.37 27.77
N ALA A 41 -38.67 -3.76 27.33
CA ALA A 41 -38.68 -2.77 26.25
C ALA A 41 -39.25 -3.37 24.95
N TYR A 42 -40.21 -2.66 24.34
CA TYR A 42 -40.91 -2.98 23.11
C TYR A 42 -39.96 -3.04 21.91
N LEU A 43 -38.98 -2.14 21.86
CA LEU A 43 -38.01 -2.10 20.77
C LEU A 43 -36.94 -3.18 20.94
N ASP A 44 -36.55 -3.57 22.15
CA ASP A 44 -35.54 -4.62 22.36
C ASP A 44 -36.17 -6.03 22.24
N THR A 45 -36.44 -6.45 21.00
CA THR A 45 -36.98 -7.78 20.67
C THR A 45 -35.95 -8.91 20.74
N TYR A 46 -34.65 -8.63 20.60
CA TYR A 46 -33.62 -9.67 20.60
C TYR A 46 -33.22 -10.05 22.03
N ASN A 47 -33.02 -11.34 22.30
CA ASN A 47 -32.73 -11.80 23.67
C ASN A 47 -31.45 -11.18 24.23
N LEU A 48 -30.40 -11.06 23.40
CA LEU A 48 -29.14 -10.49 23.84
C LEU A 48 -29.24 -8.99 24.15
N GLU A 49 -30.07 -8.24 23.41
CA GLU A 49 -30.33 -6.83 23.69
C GLU A 49 -30.98 -6.66 25.06
N ARG A 50 -31.96 -7.51 25.39
CA ARG A 50 -32.61 -7.54 26.71
C ARG A 50 -31.65 -7.96 27.82
N GLU A 51 -30.73 -8.86 27.54
CA GLU A 51 -29.76 -9.33 28.53
C GLU A 51 -28.69 -8.30 28.86
N ARG A 52 -28.19 -7.62 27.82
CA ARG A 52 -27.11 -6.62 27.90
C ARG A 52 -27.62 -5.21 28.18
N GLY A 53 -28.90 -4.94 27.91
CA GLY A 53 -29.49 -3.61 28.01
C GLY A 53 -29.01 -2.62 26.95
N ILE A 54 -28.53 -3.12 25.79
CA ILE A 54 -28.05 -2.30 24.67
C ILE A 54 -28.85 -2.61 23.41
N THR A 55 -29.04 -1.59 22.55
CA THR A 55 -29.60 -1.80 21.21
C THR A 55 -28.48 -2.24 20.27
N ILE A 56 -28.66 -3.40 19.64
CA ILE A 56 -27.68 -4.01 18.74
C ILE A 56 -28.10 -3.77 17.29
N PHE A 57 -29.38 -3.95 16.98
CA PHE A 57 -29.90 -3.79 15.62
C PHE A 57 -30.79 -2.57 15.48
N SER A 58 -30.67 -1.86 14.36
CA SER A 58 -31.58 -0.77 14.03
C SER A 58 -33.01 -1.28 13.86
N LYS A 59 -33.96 -0.64 14.56
CA LYS A 59 -35.39 -1.04 14.56
C LYS A 59 -36.31 0.11 14.21
N GLN A 60 -37.41 -0.24 13.54
CA GLN A 60 -38.40 0.74 13.09
C GLN A 60 -39.71 0.67 13.87
N ALA A 61 -40.24 1.83 14.23
CA ALA A 61 -41.59 1.97 14.78
C ALA A 61 -42.33 3.11 14.08
N GLU A 62 -43.62 2.93 13.81
CA GLU A 62 -44.44 3.94 13.16
C GLU A 62 -45.46 4.52 14.14
N PHE A 63 -45.51 5.85 14.22
CA PHE A 63 -46.47 6.61 15.00
C PHE A 63 -46.94 7.85 14.24
N GLU A 64 -48.01 8.47 14.72
CA GLU A 64 -48.58 9.69 14.14
C GLU A 64 -48.29 10.88 15.06
N LEU A 65 -47.86 11.99 14.47
CA LEU A 65 -47.64 13.26 15.17
C LEU A 65 -48.34 14.36 14.37
N GLY A 66 -49.44 14.88 14.92
CA GLY A 66 -50.34 15.77 14.21
C GLY A 66 -50.89 15.11 12.92
N ASN A 67 -50.63 15.73 11.77
CA ASN A 67 -51.03 15.22 10.45
C ASN A 67 -49.92 14.44 9.72
N ARG A 68 -48.82 14.11 10.41
CA ARG A 68 -47.64 13.46 9.84
C ARG A 68 -47.48 12.04 10.37
N GLY A 69 -47.13 11.10 9.49
CA GLY A 69 -46.72 9.76 9.86
C GLY A 69 -45.20 9.72 10.03
N ILE A 70 -44.73 9.40 11.23
CA ILE A 70 -43.31 9.33 11.55
C ILE A 70 -42.87 7.87 11.62
N THR A 71 -41.80 7.55 10.91
CA THR A 71 -41.05 6.31 11.08
C THR A 71 -39.83 6.60 11.95
N LEU A 72 -39.85 6.09 13.17
CA LEU A 72 -38.75 6.16 14.12
C LEU A 72 -37.75 5.04 13.84
N LEU A 73 -36.49 5.38 13.62
CA LEU A 73 -35.38 4.44 13.54
C LEU A 73 -34.53 4.53 14.81
N ASP A 74 -34.63 3.49 15.64
CA ASP A 74 -33.82 3.37 16.83
C ASP A 74 -32.49 2.74 16.48
N THR A 75 -31.38 3.49 16.53
CA THR A 75 -30.06 3.04 16.05
C THR A 75 -29.17 2.50 17.17
N PRO A 76 -28.18 1.64 16.92
CA PRO A 76 -27.23 1.22 17.94
C PRO A 76 -26.43 2.41 18.51
N GLY A 77 -26.19 2.42 19.83
CA GLY A 77 -25.44 3.48 20.51
C GLY A 77 -24.03 3.09 20.97
N HIS A 78 -23.64 1.85 20.69
CA HIS A 78 -22.34 1.29 21.04
C HIS A 78 -21.35 1.43 19.88
N VAL A 79 -20.08 1.71 20.21
CA VAL A 79 -19.01 1.94 19.22
C VAL A 79 -18.85 0.77 18.24
N ASP A 80 -18.93 -0.47 18.72
CA ASP A 80 -18.85 -1.68 17.88
C ASP A 80 -19.93 -1.79 16.78
N PHE A 81 -21.04 -1.05 16.90
CA PHE A 81 -22.14 -1.04 15.92
C PHE A 81 -22.26 0.28 15.15
N SER A 82 -21.21 1.10 15.18
CA SER A 82 -21.22 2.41 14.51
C SER A 82 -21.42 2.29 13.00
N ALA A 83 -20.88 1.22 12.43
CA ALA A 83 -21.20 0.60 11.14
C ALA A 83 -22.69 0.67 10.73
N GLU A 84 -23.52 -0.06 11.46
CA GLU A 84 -24.96 -0.18 11.22
C GLU A 84 -25.66 1.17 11.46
N MET A 85 -25.21 1.90 12.48
CA MET A 85 -25.71 3.24 12.77
C MET A 85 -25.46 4.19 11.58
N GLU A 86 -24.26 4.20 11.00
CA GLU A 86 -23.89 5.01 9.84
C GLU A 86 -24.72 4.67 8.60
N ARG A 87 -24.96 3.38 8.32
CA ARG A 87 -25.88 2.96 7.25
C ARG A 87 -27.29 3.52 7.46
N THR A 88 -27.75 3.56 8.70
CA THR A 88 -29.08 4.08 9.04
C THR A 88 -29.18 5.59 8.86
N LEU A 89 -28.09 6.34 9.07
CA LEU A 89 -28.04 7.80 8.87
C LEU A 89 -28.41 8.20 7.44
N GLN A 90 -28.03 7.39 6.44
CA GLN A 90 -28.22 7.70 5.02
C GLN A 90 -29.68 7.79 4.57
N VAL A 91 -30.63 7.33 5.40
CA VAL A 91 -32.07 7.35 5.12
C VAL A 91 -32.85 8.25 6.07
N LEU A 92 -32.19 8.97 6.98
CA LEU A 92 -32.88 9.88 7.90
C LEU A 92 -33.25 11.21 7.24
N ASP A 93 -34.42 11.76 7.60
CA ASP A 93 -34.75 13.16 7.31
C ASP A 93 -34.34 14.07 8.49
N TYR A 94 -34.48 13.56 9.72
CA TYR A 94 -34.04 14.25 10.94
C TYR A 94 -33.38 13.25 11.90
N ALA A 95 -32.52 13.75 12.77
CA ALA A 95 -31.92 12.98 13.85
C ALA A 95 -32.23 13.61 15.22
N ILE A 96 -32.40 12.75 16.21
CA ILE A 96 -32.49 13.11 17.62
C ILE A 96 -31.22 12.59 18.29
N LEU A 97 -30.33 13.50 18.68
CA LEU A 97 -29.11 13.15 19.41
C LEU A 97 -29.38 13.28 20.92
N VAL A 98 -29.42 12.13 21.59
CA VAL A 98 -29.65 12.03 23.03
C VAL A 98 -28.32 12.08 23.77
N ILE A 99 -28.22 12.99 24.74
CA ILE A 99 -27.02 13.22 25.54
C ILE A 99 -27.37 13.02 27.01
N ASN A 100 -26.56 12.26 27.76
CA ASN A 100 -26.76 12.13 29.19
C ASN A 100 -26.33 13.43 29.89
N GLY A 101 -27.23 14.07 30.63
CA GLY A 101 -26.96 15.30 31.37
C GLY A 101 -25.88 15.16 32.45
N ALA A 102 -25.70 13.97 33.05
CA ALA A 102 -24.64 13.77 34.04
C ALA A 102 -23.25 13.61 33.40
N ASP A 103 -23.18 12.99 32.23
CA ASP A 103 -21.93 12.67 31.55
C ASP A 103 -21.47 13.76 30.57
N GLY A 104 -22.39 14.63 30.12
CA GLY A 104 -22.10 15.67 29.15
C GLY A 104 -21.70 15.13 27.77
N VAL A 105 -20.86 15.87 27.04
CA VAL A 105 -20.47 15.51 25.66
C VAL A 105 -19.29 14.51 25.67
N GLN A 106 -19.59 13.26 25.33
CA GLN A 106 -18.63 12.15 25.27
C GLN A 106 -17.92 12.02 23.91
N GLY A 107 -16.84 11.24 23.85
CA GLY A 107 -16.07 11.03 22.60
C GLY A 107 -16.90 10.40 21.48
N HIS A 108 -17.75 9.42 21.82
CA HIS A 108 -18.67 8.83 20.85
C HIS A 108 -19.76 9.82 20.42
N THR A 109 -20.32 10.64 21.34
CA THR A 109 -21.27 11.72 20.97
C THR A 109 -20.67 12.64 19.90
N MET A 110 -19.38 12.96 20.02
CA MET A 110 -18.66 13.77 19.03
C MET A 110 -18.51 13.05 17.68
N THR A 111 -18.32 11.73 17.71
CA THR A 111 -18.34 10.89 16.51
C THR A 111 -19.69 10.98 15.80
N LEU A 112 -20.79 10.81 16.54
CA LEU A 112 -22.14 10.91 15.98
C LEU A 112 -22.41 12.31 15.42
N TRP A 113 -21.95 13.36 16.12
CA TRP A 113 -22.06 14.74 15.67
C TRP A 113 -21.36 14.99 14.32
N ARG A 114 -20.13 14.50 14.17
CA ARG A 114 -19.37 14.59 12.91
C ARG A 114 -20.04 13.82 11.78
N LEU A 115 -20.58 12.62 12.05
CA LEU A 115 -21.33 11.84 11.04
C LEU A 115 -22.59 12.60 10.60
N LEU A 116 -23.36 13.13 11.54
CA LEU A 116 -24.54 13.95 11.25
C LEU A 116 -24.22 15.17 10.40
N ALA A 117 -23.07 15.82 10.65
CA ALA A 117 -22.57 16.92 9.83
C ALA A 117 -22.17 16.45 8.42
N ARG A 118 -21.45 15.32 8.30
CA ARG A 118 -21.05 14.76 7.00
C ARG A 118 -22.26 14.44 6.12
N TYR A 119 -23.30 13.86 6.69
CA TYR A 119 -24.53 13.51 5.96
C TYR A 119 -25.55 14.66 5.88
N GLN A 120 -25.24 15.84 6.44
CA GLN A 120 -26.11 17.02 6.42
C GLN A 120 -27.52 16.77 6.97
N ILE A 121 -27.64 15.95 8.02
CA ILE A 121 -28.95 15.57 8.60
C ILE A 121 -29.38 16.58 9.68
N PRO A 122 -30.48 17.33 9.55
CA PRO A 122 -30.98 18.22 10.60
C PRO A 122 -31.11 17.51 11.97
N THR A 123 -30.62 18.13 13.04
CA THR A 123 -30.46 17.47 14.35
C THR A 123 -31.15 18.23 15.48
N PHE A 124 -31.94 17.51 16.26
CA PHE A 124 -32.48 17.95 17.55
C PHE A 124 -31.68 17.32 18.69
N LEU A 125 -31.38 18.11 19.73
CA LEU A 125 -30.65 17.64 20.91
C LEU A 125 -31.64 17.40 22.06
N PHE A 126 -31.59 16.21 22.65
CA PHE A 126 -32.34 15.89 23.86
C PHE A 126 -31.38 15.52 25.00
N ILE A 127 -31.25 16.40 25.97
CA ILE A 127 -30.42 16.20 27.16
C ILE A 127 -31.26 15.45 28.18
N ASN A 128 -30.96 14.17 28.33
CA ASN A 128 -31.70 13.21 29.15
C ASN A 128 -31.08 13.08 30.55
N LYS A 129 -31.80 12.40 31.45
CA LYS A 129 -31.39 12.13 32.85
C LYS A 129 -31.08 13.39 33.67
N MET A 130 -31.76 14.49 33.37
CA MET A 130 -31.67 15.74 34.16
C MET A 130 -32.22 15.61 35.59
N ASP A 131 -32.71 14.43 35.97
CA ASP A 131 -33.12 14.10 37.33
C ASP A 131 -31.97 13.60 38.23
N GLN A 132 -30.77 13.39 37.66
CA GLN A 132 -29.60 12.95 38.42
C GLN A 132 -28.92 14.11 39.17
N ASP A 133 -28.39 13.80 40.36
CA ASP A 133 -27.66 14.75 41.20
C ASP A 133 -26.41 15.28 40.48
N GLY A 134 -26.23 16.61 40.48
CA GLY A 134 -25.08 17.27 39.84
C GLY A 134 -25.31 17.72 38.40
N THR A 135 -26.51 17.50 37.83
CA THR A 135 -26.87 18.07 36.53
C THR A 135 -27.21 19.55 36.66
N ASP A 136 -26.57 20.38 35.83
CA ASP A 136 -26.77 21.83 35.81
C ASP A 136 -26.99 22.28 34.36
N LYS A 137 -28.22 22.76 34.09
CA LYS A 137 -28.68 23.10 32.75
C LYS A 137 -27.81 24.17 32.08
N GLU A 138 -27.42 25.21 32.81
CA GLU A 138 -26.64 26.33 32.23
C GLU A 138 -25.22 25.88 31.88
N LYS A 139 -24.60 25.08 32.76
CA LYS A 139 -23.27 24.52 32.51
C LYS A 139 -23.28 23.55 31.32
N LEU A 140 -24.30 22.71 31.22
CA LEU A 140 -24.44 21.77 30.10
C LEU A 140 -24.67 22.50 28.78
N LEU A 141 -25.52 23.54 28.77
CA LEU A 141 -25.71 24.35 27.57
C LEU A 141 -24.40 25.03 27.12
N ALA A 142 -23.62 25.55 28.07
CA ALA A 142 -22.30 26.11 27.77
C ALA A 142 -21.30 25.05 27.25
N GLU A 143 -21.35 23.82 27.77
CA GLU A 143 -20.54 22.71 27.25
C GLU A 143 -20.96 22.32 25.82
N LEU A 144 -22.26 22.25 25.54
CA LEU A 144 -22.80 21.96 24.20
C LEU A 144 -22.38 23.03 23.20
N LYS A 145 -22.49 24.32 23.58
CA LYS A 145 -22.02 25.44 22.74
C LYS A 145 -20.54 25.31 22.42
N LYS A 146 -19.71 25.09 23.44
CA LYS A 146 -18.25 24.99 23.30
C LYS A 146 -17.80 23.76 22.49
N ARG A 147 -18.45 22.60 22.67
CA ARG A 147 -17.98 21.35 22.07
C ARG A 147 -18.66 20.99 20.76
N LEU A 148 -19.96 21.26 20.60
CA LEU A 148 -20.72 20.87 19.41
C LEU A 148 -20.83 22.02 18.42
N SER A 149 -21.45 23.13 18.84
CA SER A 149 -21.64 24.34 18.03
C SER A 149 -22.20 25.47 18.89
N ASP A 150 -21.71 26.69 18.71
CA ASP A 150 -22.22 27.90 19.39
C ASP A 150 -23.74 28.13 19.17
N ASN A 151 -24.29 27.56 18.09
CA ASN A 151 -25.69 27.68 17.68
C ASN A 151 -26.62 26.67 18.39
N CYS A 152 -26.18 26.06 19.49
CA CYS A 152 -27.03 25.26 20.37
C CYS A 152 -27.91 26.18 21.23
N VAL A 153 -29.22 26.18 21.00
CA VAL A 153 -30.17 27.07 21.68
C VAL A 153 -31.19 26.28 22.49
N ASP A 154 -31.57 26.78 23.67
CA ASP A 154 -32.54 26.15 24.54
C ASP A 154 -34.00 26.43 24.11
N PHE A 155 -34.73 25.35 23.78
CA PHE A 155 -36.13 25.40 23.36
C PHE A 155 -37.12 25.05 24.48
N THR A 156 -36.64 24.79 25.70
CA THR A 156 -37.53 24.41 26.82
C THR A 156 -38.39 25.56 27.37
N TRP A 157 -38.22 26.80 26.89
CA TRP A 157 -39.03 27.95 27.32
C TRP A 157 -40.51 27.86 26.90
N GLU A 158 -40.83 27.10 25.82
CA GLU A 158 -42.20 26.95 25.33
C GLU A 158 -43.15 26.30 26.35
N ASN A 159 -42.59 25.68 27.39
CA ASN A 159 -43.32 25.17 28.57
C ASN A 159 -44.31 26.18 29.16
N THR A 160 -44.03 27.47 29.02
CA THR A 160 -44.81 28.53 29.65
C THR A 160 -46.04 28.98 28.85
N SER A 161 -46.22 28.48 27.62
CA SER A 161 -47.37 28.82 26.75
C SER A 161 -48.48 27.76 26.73
N GLY A 162 -48.19 26.52 27.14
CA GLY A 162 -49.18 25.42 27.22
C GLY A 162 -49.84 25.24 28.59
N MET A 163 -49.45 26.02 29.60
CA MET A 163 -49.93 25.92 30.98
C MET A 163 -51.33 26.56 31.19
N GLU A 164 -52.26 26.36 30.25
CA GLU A 164 -53.69 26.64 30.48
C GLU A 164 -54.44 25.41 31.03
N ASN A 165 -53.83 24.20 31.05
CA ASN A 165 -54.56 22.96 31.39
C ASN A 165 -53.86 21.96 32.34
N SER A 166 -52.75 22.29 33.03
CA SER A 166 -52.18 21.42 34.08
C SER A 166 -52.45 21.97 35.49
N THR A 167 -53.01 21.13 36.34
CA THR A 167 -53.41 21.43 37.74
C THR A 167 -52.23 21.37 38.73
N ASP A 168 -51.01 21.71 38.33
CA ASP A 168 -49.83 21.72 39.21
C ASP A 168 -49.52 23.15 39.69
N GLU A 169 -49.77 23.39 40.97
CA GLU A 169 -49.73 24.70 41.67
C GLU A 169 -48.32 25.26 41.93
N THR A 170 -47.26 24.91 41.19
CA THR A 170 -45.87 25.20 41.62
C THR A 170 -44.99 26.08 40.75
N ALA A 171 -45.50 26.79 39.73
CA ALA A 171 -44.74 27.90 39.12
C ALA A 171 -45.62 28.86 38.31
N GLU A 172 -46.34 29.78 38.97
CA GLU A 172 -46.85 30.99 38.29
C GLU A 172 -45.65 31.91 37.94
N LYS A 173 -45.01 31.65 36.80
CA LYS A 173 -44.08 32.64 36.20
C LYS A 173 -44.88 33.84 35.73
N THR A 174 -44.41 35.03 36.04
CA THR A 174 -45.10 36.27 35.65
C THR A 174 -45.06 36.48 34.14
N LYS A 175 -46.06 37.17 33.56
CA LYS A 175 -46.10 37.49 32.12
C LYS A 175 -44.83 38.21 31.63
N ASP A 176 -44.22 39.01 32.51
CA ASP A 176 -43.00 39.75 32.22
C ASP A 176 -41.78 38.82 32.11
N GLU A 177 -41.70 37.77 32.94
CA GLU A 177 -40.64 36.75 32.85
C GLU A 177 -40.76 35.90 31.58
N ILE A 178 -41.97 35.60 31.13
CA ILE A 178 -42.21 34.88 29.87
C ILE A 178 -41.79 35.73 28.67
N SER A 179 -42.13 37.02 28.68
CA SER A 179 -41.73 37.96 27.63
C SER A 179 -40.21 38.12 27.57
N ALA A 180 -39.53 38.17 28.71
CA ALA A 180 -38.07 38.26 28.77
C ALA A 180 -37.39 36.99 28.23
N LEU A 181 -37.88 35.80 28.61
CA LEU A 181 -37.38 34.52 28.09
C LEU A 181 -37.61 34.39 26.58
N GLN A 182 -38.75 34.86 26.08
CA GLN A 182 -39.06 34.86 24.65
C GLN A 182 -38.14 35.81 23.88
N SER A 183 -37.86 37.01 24.41
CA SER A 183 -36.90 37.95 23.79
C SER A 183 -35.50 37.33 23.72
N GLN A 184 -35.03 36.77 24.84
CA GLN A 184 -33.72 36.11 24.91
C GLN A 184 -33.61 34.93 23.93
N PHE A 185 -34.67 34.14 23.79
CA PHE A 185 -34.73 33.06 22.81
C PHE A 185 -34.64 33.57 21.37
N LEU A 186 -35.37 34.64 21.03
CA LEU A 186 -35.34 35.22 19.69
C LEU A 186 -33.97 35.84 19.38
N GLU A 187 -33.34 36.49 20.37
CA GLU A 187 -31.96 36.98 20.28
C GLU A 187 -30.99 35.82 19.97
N ASP A 188 -31.02 34.75 20.77
CA ASP A 188 -30.15 33.58 20.58
C ASP A 188 -30.35 32.93 19.19
N VAL A 189 -31.60 32.81 18.72
CA VAL A 189 -31.92 32.28 17.38
C VAL A 189 -31.44 33.21 16.26
N SER A 190 -31.56 34.53 16.45
CA SER A 190 -31.16 35.51 15.44
C SER A 190 -29.65 35.48 15.16
N VAL A 191 -28.82 35.21 16.17
CA VAL A 191 -27.36 35.16 16.03
C VAL A 191 -26.88 33.96 15.20
N CYS A 192 -27.71 32.93 15.03
CA CYS A 192 -27.33 31.70 14.34
C CYS A 192 -27.20 31.86 12.82
N ASP A 193 -27.79 32.91 12.22
CA ASP A 193 -27.75 33.17 10.78
C ASP A 193 -27.81 34.67 10.47
N GLU A 194 -27.04 35.13 9.48
CA GLU A 194 -26.94 36.56 9.14
C GLU A 194 -28.28 37.14 8.64
N GLU A 195 -29.06 36.38 7.85
CA GLU A 195 -30.36 36.85 7.33
C GLU A 195 -31.37 36.99 8.48
N LEU A 196 -31.32 36.08 9.47
CA LEU A 196 -32.16 36.15 10.66
C LEU A 196 -31.79 37.33 11.55
N LEU A 197 -30.50 37.60 11.73
CA LEU A 197 -30.02 38.72 12.54
C LEU A 197 -30.47 40.05 11.94
N GLU A 198 -30.31 40.24 10.63
CA GLU A 198 -30.75 41.45 9.93
C GLU A 198 -32.26 41.65 10.08
N LYS A 199 -33.05 40.58 9.86
CA LYS A 199 -34.50 40.61 10.03
C LYS A 199 -34.93 40.96 11.45
N TYR A 200 -34.28 40.37 12.46
CA TYR A 200 -34.59 40.65 13.86
C TYR A 200 -34.24 42.10 14.25
N LEU A 201 -33.13 42.65 13.75
CA LEU A 201 -32.76 44.05 13.99
C LEU A 201 -33.72 45.05 13.32
N GLU A 202 -34.35 44.66 12.21
CA GLU A 202 -35.33 45.50 11.51
C GLU A 202 -36.76 45.39 12.08
N THR A 203 -37.23 44.17 12.37
CA THR A 203 -38.64 43.92 12.69
C THR A 203 -38.89 43.39 14.10
N GLU A 204 -37.86 43.07 14.89
CA GLU A 204 -37.94 42.43 16.22
C GLU A 204 -38.75 41.10 16.25
N GLU A 205 -39.07 40.55 15.08
CA GLU A 205 -39.93 39.37 14.90
C GLU A 205 -39.27 38.34 13.97
N ILE A 206 -39.22 37.08 14.42
CA ILE A 206 -38.74 35.94 13.63
C ILE A 206 -39.91 34.97 13.45
N SER A 207 -40.17 34.55 12.22
CA SER A 207 -41.27 33.62 11.94
C SER A 207 -40.85 32.17 12.17
N THR A 208 -41.81 31.31 12.51
CA THR A 208 -41.55 29.86 12.65
C THR A 208 -41.04 29.20 11.36
N SER A 209 -41.41 29.72 10.18
CA SER A 209 -40.86 29.23 8.91
C SER A 209 -39.37 29.52 8.75
N ASP A 210 -38.91 30.67 9.26
CA ASP A 210 -37.48 30.99 9.18
C ASP A 210 -36.68 30.06 10.11
N ILE A 211 -37.19 29.80 11.32
CA ILE A 211 -36.58 28.84 12.27
C ILE A 211 -36.50 27.43 11.65
N ARG A 212 -37.55 26.97 10.97
CA ARG A 212 -37.53 25.68 10.26
C ARG A 212 -36.44 25.62 9.20
N LYS A 213 -36.24 26.71 8.44
CA LYS A 213 -35.21 26.82 7.40
C LYS A 213 -33.80 26.66 7.99
N VAL A 214 -33.46 27.40 9.06
CA VAL A 214 -32.12 27.29 9.67
C VAL A 214 -31.86 25.96 10.38
N ILE A 215 -32.89 25.30 10.93
CA ILE A 215 -32.76 23.94 11.47
C ILE A 215 -32.46 22.95 10.34
N LYS A 216 -33.18 23.07 9.21
CA LYS A 216 -32.97 22.24 8.01
C LYS A 216 -31.59 22.43 7.39
N GLU A 217 -31.07 23.65 7.42
CA GLU A 217 -29.71 23.96 6.97
C GLU A 217 -28.61 23.62 7.99
N ARG A 218 -28.97 23.00 9.13
CA ARG A 218 -28.06 22.70 10.27
C ARG A 218 -27.29 23.92 10.79
N LYS A 219 -27.91 25.10 10.73
CA LYS A 219 -27.37 26.33 11.34
C LYS A 219 -27.86 26.53 12.76
N LEU A 220 -29.03 26.02 13.11
CA LEU A 220 -29.62 26.10 14.45
C LEU A 220 -29.85 24.70 15.02
N PHE A 221 -29.46 24.48 16.27
CA PHE A 221 -29.61 23.18 16.94
C PHE A 221 -30.52 23.30 18.18
N PRO A 222 -31.79 22.88 18.09
CA PRO A 222 -32.73 22.95 19.19
C PRO A 222 -32.35 21.99 20.33
N CYS A 223 -32.19 22.53 21.53
CA CYS A 223 -31.87 21.77 22.74
C CYS A 223 -33.08 21.66 23.66
N PHE A 224 -33.45 20.44 24.01
CA PHE A 224 -34.49 20.12 24.98
C PHE A 224 -33.88 19.40 26.18
N PHE A 225 -34.32 19.75 27.38
CA PHE A 225 -33.82 19.18 28.64
C PHE A 225 -34.94 18.41 29.33
N GLY A 226 -34.66 17.19 29.77
CA GLY A 226 -35.68 16.37 30.41
C GLY A 226 -35.15 15.08 31.03
N SER A 227 -36.10 14.23 31.43
CA SER A 227 -35.84 12.88 31.92
C SER A 227 -36.89 11.95 31.31
N ALA A 228 -36.44 11.13 30.35
CA ALA A 228 -37.28 10.12 29.72
C ALA A 228 -37.81 9.09 30.72
N LEU A 229 -37.04 8.81 31.79
CA LEU A 229 -37.46 7.88 32.85
C LEU A 229 -38.67 8.40 33.65
N LYS A 230 -38.70 9.72 33.91
CA LYS A 230 -39.79 10.39 34.63
C LYS A 230 -40.87 10.97 33.70
N MET A 231 -40.72 10.81 32.39
CA MET A 231 -41.59 11.41 31.36
C MET A 231 -41.67 12.95 31.43
N THR A 232 -40.68 13.60 32.04
CA THR A 232 -40.60 15.07 32.13
C THR A 232 -39.81 15.63 30.96
N GLY A 233 -40.31 16.62 30.22
CA GLY A 233 -39.61 17.20 29.07
C GLY A 233 -39.86 16.48 27.72
N VAL A 234 -40.54 15.32 27.74
CA VAL A 234 -40.75 14.49 26.54
C VAL A 234 -41.94 14.98 25.71
N GLU A 235 -43.02 15.44 26.36
CA GLU A 235 -44.19 16.01 25.67
C GLU A 235 -43.82 17.33 24.98
N GLU A 236 -43.04 18.17 25.66
CA GLU A 236 -42.53 19.43 25.13
C GLU A 236 -41.61 19.19 23.93
N PHE A 237 -40.76 18.17 24.03
CA PHE A 237 -39.91 17.76 22.94
C PHE A 237 -40.71 17.29 21.71
N LEU A 238 -41.78 16.51 21.91
CA LEU A 238 -42.66 16.08 20.83
C LEU A 238 -43.40 17.24 20.17
N HIS A 239 -43.89 18.21 20.95
CA HIS A 239 -44.48 19.44 20.41
C HIS A 239 -43.46 20.27 19.62
N GLY A 240 -42.23 20.36 20.11
CA GLY A 240 -41.13 20.99 19.40
C GLY A 240 -40.85 20.31 18.05
N LEU A 241 -40.79 18.98 18.02
CA LEU A 241 -40.63 18.22 16.77
C LEU A 241 -41.81 18.48 15.81
N GLU A 242 -43.05 18.45 16.29
CA GLU A 242 -44.23 18.73 15.45
C GLU A 242 -44.15 20.13 14.83
N LYS A 243 -43.77 21.13 15.63
CA LYS A 243 -43.73 22.54 15.24
C LYS A 243 -42.55 22.88 14.33
N TYR A 244 -41.37 22.31 14.56
CA TYR A 244 -40.13 22.71 13.88
C TYR A 244 -39.64 21.74 12.80
N CYS A 245 -40.23 20.54 12.67
CA CYS A 245 -39.94 19.68 11.52
C CYS A 245 -40.72 20.13 10.28
N GLU A 246 -40.02 20.09 9.14
CA GLU A 246 -40.56 20.27 7.79
C GLU A 246 -40.38 18.99 6.97
N THR A 247 -41.39 18.64 6.17
CA THR A 247 -41.36 17.47 5.30
C THR A 247 -40.50 17.74 4.06
N PRO A 248 -39.55 16.86 3.70
CA PRO A 248 -38.73 17.02 2.50
C PRO A 248 -39.59 17.04 1.23
N GLU A 249 -39.18 17.85 0.25
CA GLU A 249 -39.78 17.82 -1.08
C GLU A 249 -39.14 16.69 -1.90
N TYR A 250 -39.94 15.66 -2.21
CA TYR A 250 -39.48 14.54 -3.02
C TYR A 250 -39.78 14.75 -4.51
N PRO A 251 -38.84 14.41 -5.42
CA PRO A 251 -39.07 14.45 -6.85
C PRO A 251 -40.13 13.44 -7.32
N SER A 252 -40.73 13.71 -8.48
CA SER A 252 -41.76 12.84 -9.07
C SER A 252 -41.20 11.56 -9.70
N GLU A 253 -39.92 11.57 -10.11
CA GLU A 253 -39.24 10.41 -10.65
C GLU A 253 -38.92 9.39 -9.55
N PHE A 254 -38.94 8.11 -9.90
CA PHE A 254 -38.70 7.04 -8.93
C PHE A 254 -37.26 7.09 -8.41
N GLY A 255 -37.12 7.09 -7.08
CA GLY A 255 -35.85 7.00 -6.38
C GLY A 255 -36.00 6.14 -5.14
N ALA A 256 -35.05 5.24 -4.89
CA ALA A 256 -35.01 4.48 -3.66
C ALA A 256 -33.58 4.19 -3.21
N LYS A 257 -33.38 4.09 -1.90
CA LYS A 257 -32.07 3.83 -1.29
C LYS A 257 -32.12 2.64 -0.36
N VAL A 258 -31.32 1.62 -0.64
CA VAL A 258 -31.18 0.45 0.23
C VAL A 258 -30.22 0.80 1.37
N PHE A 259 -30.59 0.48 2.61
CA PHE A 259 -29.74 0.77 3.78
C PHE A 259 -29.54 -0.43 4.70
N LYS A 260 -30.39 -1.45 4.61
CA LYS A 260 -30.30 -2.66 5.43
C LYS A 260 -30.76 -3.88 4.64
N ILE A 261 -30.05 -4.98 4.81
CA ILE A 261 -30.47 -6.30 4.33
C ILE A 261 -30.71 -7.15 5.57
N ALA A 262 -31.80 -7.90 5.56
CA ALA A 262 -32.08 -8.91 6.57
C ALA A 262 -32.73 -10.11 5.91
N ARG A 263 -32.96 -11.17 6.68
CA ARG A 263 -33.81 -12.29 6.27
C ARG A 263 -34.95 -12.48 7.25
N ASP A 264 -36.08 -12.97 6.76
CA ASP A 264 -37.19 -13.38 7.62
C ASP A 264 -36.97 -14.78 8.22
N ASP A 265 -37.83 -15.20 9.15
CA ASP A 265 -37.77 -16.52 9.79
C ASP A 265 -37.85 -17.70 8.81
N GLN A 266 -38.30 -17.45 7.57
CA GLN A 266 -38.38 -18.45 6.50
C GLN A 266 -37.13 -18.44 5.61
N GLY A 267 -36.17 -17.54 5.88
CA GLY A 267 -34.95 -17.36 5.11
C GLY A 267 -35.12 -16.52 3.84
N ASN A 268 -36.28 -15.87 3.64
CA ASN A 268 -36.46 -14.97 2.51
C ASN A 268 -35.66 -13.68 2.73
N ARG A 269 -34.95 -13.27 1.68
CA ARG A 269 -34.16 -12.05 1.66
C ARG A 269 -35.05 -10.81 1.63
N LEU A 270 -34.80 -9.88 2.54
CA LEU A 270 -35.50 -8.61 2.71
C LEU A 270 -34.53 -7.45 2.47
N SER A 271 -34.82 -6.63 1.46
CA SER A 271 -34.09 -5.39 1.21
C SER A 271 -34.86 -4.22 1.80
N TYR A 272 -34.37 -3.64 2.88
CA TYR A 272 -34.94 -2.43 3.48
C TYR A 272 -34.44 -1.21 2.72
N MET A 273 -35.39 -0.41 2.24
CA MET A 273 -35.11 0.79 1.48
C MET A 273 -36.04 1.94 1.86
N LYS A 274 -35.54 3.16 1.67
CA LYS A 274 -36.34 4.38 1.71
C LYS A 274 -36.66 4.82 0.29
N ILE A 275 -37.93 5.11 0.02
CA ILE A 275 -38.34 5.70 -1.26
C ILE A 275 -38.06 7.20 -1.20
N THR A 276 -37.13 7.69 -2.02
CA THR A 276 -36.69 9.10 -2.08
C THR A 276 -37.33 9.87 -3.24
N GLY A 277 -38.10 9.21 -4.10
CA GLY A 277 -38.83 9.86 -5.18
C GLY A 277 -39.89 8.95 -5.79
N GLY A 278 -40.96 9.54 -6.34
CA GLY A 278 -42.04 8.81 -7.00
C GLY A 278 -42.79 7.85 -6.07
N THR A 279 -43.13 6.65 -6.57
CA THR A 279 -43.88 5.62 -5.82
C THR A 279 -43.49 4.25 -6.33
N LEU A 280 -43.18 3.32 -5.42
CA LEU A 280 -42.90 1.92 -5.75
C LEU A 280 -44.18 1.09 -5.69
N LYS A 281 -44.47 0.31 -6.73
CA LYS A 281 -45.60 -0.62 -6.77
C LYS A 281 -45.16 -2.07 -6.71
N VAL A 282 -46.03 -2.92 -6.19
CA VAL A 282 -45.82 -4.37 -6.21
C VAL A 282 -45.71 -4.87 -7.67
N LYS A 283 -44.71 -5.72 -7.92
CA LYS A 283 -44.26 -6.27 -9.22
C LYS A 283 -43.63 -5.29 -10.19
N GLU A 284 -43.27 -4.10 -9.72
CA GLU A 284 -42.49 -3.15 -10.51
C GLU A 284 -41.06 -3.65 -10.70
N LEU A 285 -40.49 -3.36 -11.87
CA LEU A 285 -39.10 -3.68 -12.22
C LEU A 285 -38.20 -2.61 -11.63
N LEU A 286 -37.30 -3.00 -10.73
CA LEU A 286 -36.32 -2.11 -10.11
C LEU A 286 -34.98 -2.14 -10.87
N THR A 287 -34.66 -3.29 -11.46
CA THR A 287 -33.54 -3.48 -12.39
C THR A 287 -34.05 -4.19 -13.65
N ASP A 288 -33.20 -4.33 -14.67
CA ASP A 288 -33.56 -5.05 -15.90
C ASP A 288 -33.97 -6.51 -15.66
N THR A 289 -33.61 -7.09 -14.51
CA THR A 289 -33.79 -8.50 -14.18
C THR A 289 -34.63 -8.77 -12.92
N GLU A 290 -34.67 -7.85 -11.94
CA GLU A 290 -35.30 -8.10 -10.64
C GLU A 290 -36.57 -7.26 -10.42
N LYS A 291 -37.53 -7.85 -9.68
CA LYS A 291 -38.85 -7.27 -9.42
C LYS A 291 -39.14 -7.22 -7.93
N ALA A 292 -39.88 -6.18 -7.52
CA ALA A 292 -40.39 -6.05 -6.16
C ALA A 292 -41.61 -6.96 -5.96
N ASP A 293 -41.43 -8.21 -5.51
CA ASP A 293 -42.52 -9.18 -5.39
C ASP A 293 -43.55 -8.81 -4.31
N GLN A 294 -43.08 -8.35 -3.15
CA GLN A 294 -43.90 -7.89 -2.04
C GLN A 294 -43.26 -6.68 -1.39
N ILE A 295 -44.11 -5.76 -0.91
CA ILE A 295 -43.71 -4.59 -0.13
C ILE A 295 -44.27 -4.77 1.29
N ARG A 296 -43.39 -4.78 2.28
CA ARG A 296 -43.71 -4.95 3.70
C ARG A 296 -43.34 -3.69 4.47
N ILE A 297 -44.25 -3.16 5.28
CA ILE A 297 -43.99 -2.04 6.20
C ILE A 297 -43.93 -2.61 7.62
N TYR A 298 -42.78 -2.52 8.28
CA TYR A 298 -42.57 -3.07 9.63
C TYR A 298 -42.88 -2.03 10.71
N SER A 299 -43.38 -2.50 11.85
CA SER A 299 -43.59 -1.72 13.08
C SER A 299 -43.28 -2.61 14.27
N GLY A 300 -42.06 -2.51 14.80
CA GLY A 300 -41.50 -3.51 15.71
C GLY A 300 -41.39 -4.89 15.03
N ALA A 301 -41.90 -5.93 15.69
CA ALA A 301 -41.90 -7.29 15.15
C ALA A 301 -43.03 -7.60 14.15
N LYS A 302 -44.01 -6.69 13.96
CA LYS A 302 -45.15 -6.91 13.08
C LYS A 302 -44.95 -6.19 11.76
N PHE A 303 -45.55 -6.72 10.68
CA PHE A 303 -45.55 -6.05 9.38
C PHE A 303 -46.93 -6.04 8.73
N GLU A 304 -47.13 -5.04 7.87
CA GLU A 304 -48.30 -4.92 6.99
C GLU A 304 -47.88 -5.02 5.53
N LEU A 305 -48.72 -5.66 4.71
CA LEU A 305 -48.49 -5.79 3.26
C LEU A 305 -49.06 -4.57 2.55
N ALA A 306 -48.18 -3.79 1.93
CA ALA A 306 -48.54 -2.60 1.15
C ALA A 306 -48.63 -2.93 -0.34
N LYS A 307 -49.57 -2.30 -1.05
CA LYS A 307 -49.70 -2.40 -2.51
C LYS A 307 -48.78 -1.43 -3.25
N GLU A 308 -48.51 -0.29 -2.62
CA GLU A 308 -47.63 0.75 -3.11
C GLU A 308 -46.97 1.47 -1.93
N ALA A 309 -45.76 1.98 -2.14
CA ALA A 309 -45.00 2.76 -1.17
C ALA A 309 -44.63 4.12 -1.80
N PRO A 310 -45.24 5.23 -1.33
CA PRO A 310 -44.91 6.56 -1.83
C PRO A 310 -43.57 7.07 -1.24
N ALA A 311 -43.02 8.12 -1.85
CA ALA A 311 -41.84 8.81 -1.35
C ALA A 311 -41.96 9.21 0.14
N GLY A 312 -40.83 9.12 0.86
CA GLY A 312 -40.74 9.30 2.31
C GLY A 312 -41.04 8.05 3.13
N THR A 313 -41.47 6.95 2.50
CA THR A 313 -41.78 5.69 3.22
C THR A 313 -40.56 4.76 3.27
N ILE A 314 -40.34 4.13 4.42
CA ILE A 314 -39.42 3.00 4.56
C ILE A 314 -40.20 1.70 4.38
N CYS A 315 -39.71 0.84 3.48
CA CYS A 315 -40.30 -0.47 3.25
C CYS A 315 -39.23 -1.54 3.06
N ALA A 316 -39.61 -2.78 3.34
CA ALA A 316 -38.83 -3.96 3.02
C ALA A 316 -39.42 -4.64 1.78
N VAL A 317 -38.55 -4.92 0.81
CA VAL A 317 -38.93 -5.52 -0.47
C VAL A 317 -38.36 -6.93 -0.57
N THR A 318 -39.19 -7.88 -1.03
CA THR A 318 -38.77 -9.25 -1.39
C THR A 318 -38.59 -9.39 -2.90
N GLY A 319 -37.82 -10.39 -3.34
CA GLY A 319 -37.62 -10.70 -4.77
C GLY A 319 -36.33 -10.12 -5.38
N LEU A 320 -35.56 -9.37 -4.58
CA LEU A 320 -34.25 -8.84 -4.93
C LEU A 320 -33.16 -9.80 -4.42
N SER A 321 -32.21 -10.15 -5.28
CA SER A 321 -31.13 -11.09 -4.94
C SER A 321 -29.76 -10.42 -4.85
N GLN A 322 -29.49 -9.41 -5.67
CA GLN A 322 -28.16 -8.79 -5.78
C GLN A 322 -28.03 -7.43 -5.10
N THR A 323 -28.93 -7.08 -4.18
CA THR A 323 -28.84 -5.76 -3.53
C THR A 323 -27.80 -5.71 -2.43
N HIS A 324 -27.33 -4.51 -2.11
CA HIS A 324 -26.39 -4.27 -1.02
C HIS A 324 -26.70 -2.93 -0.32
N PRO A 325 -26.32 -2.75 0.96
CA PRO A 325 -26.57 -1.50 1.66
C PRO A 325 -25.77 -0.36 1.03
N GLY A 326 -26.38 0.82 0.88
CA GLY A 326 -25.82 1.97 0.18
C GLY A 326 -26.22 2.07 -1.30
N GLN A 327 -26.80 1.01 -1.87
CA GLN A 327 -27.24 1.01 -3.26
C GLN A 327 -28.42 1.96 -3.51
N GLY A 328 -28.29 2.77 -4.55
CA GLY A 328 -29.37 3.63 -5.07
C GLY A 328 -30.09 3.00 -6.26
N PHE A 329 -31.39 3.25 -6.36
CA PHE A 329 -32.24 2.90 -7.49
C PHE A 329 -32.88 4.14 -8.10
N GLY A 330 -33.09 4.11 -9.42
CA GLY A 330 -33.73 5.20 -10.16
C GLY A 330 -32.86 6.45 -10.20
N ILE A 331 -33.38 7.57 -9.68
CA ILE A 331 -32.62 8.83 -9.57
C ILE A 331 -31.57 8.83 -8.45
N GLU A 332 -31.70 7.93 -7.48
CA GLU A 332 -30.84 7.90 -6.30
C GLU A 332 -29.50 7.28 -6.67
N ARG A 333 -28.40 7.94 -6.27
CA ARG A 333 -27.05 7.44 -6.53
C ARG A 333 -26.62 6.49 -5.42
N GLU A 334 -25.72 5.59 -5.80
CA GLU A 334 -24.98 4.76 -4.85
C GLU A 334 -24.17 5.64 -3.89
N SER A 335 -24.21 5.30 -2.60
CA SER A 335 -23.54 6.06 -1.56
C SER A 335 -22.08 5.67 -1.42
N GLU A 336 -21.27 6.62 -0.95
CA GLU A 336 -19.90 6.34 -0.53
C GLU A 336 -19.88 5.29 0.58
N MET A 337 -18.80 4.49 0.60
CA MET A 337 -18.57 3.49 1.64
C MET A 337 -18.53 4.16 3.04
N PRO A 338 -18.97 3.47 4.09
CA PRO A 338 -18.94 3.98 5.47
C PRO A 338 -17.53 4.45 5.87
N VAL A 339 -17.45 5.50 6.69
CA VAL A 339 -16.16 6.02 7.19
C VAL A 339 -15.55 5.09 8.23
N LEU A 340 -16.40 4.37 8.93
CA LEU A 340 -16.02 3.49 10.02
C LEU A 340 -15.78 2.10 9.46
N GLU A 341 -14.50 1.76 9.24
CA GLU A 341 -14.08 0.44 8.79
C GLU A 341 -13.48 -0.38 9.95
N PRO A 342 -13.70 -1.70 9.97
CA PRO A 342 -13.16 -2.56 11.01
C PRO A 342 -11.66 -2.70 10.87
N VAL A 343 -10.97 -2.59 12.00
CA VAL A 343 -9.50 -2.57 12.06
C VAL A 343 -8.93 -3.95 12.43
N LEU A 344 -9.76 -4.84 12.98
CA LEU A 344 -9.31 -6.10 13.58
C LEU A 344 -9.76 -7.30 12.75
N ASN A 345 -8.84 -8.21 12.49
CA ASN A 345 -9.09 -9.44 11.77
C ASN A 345 -8.98 -10.65 12.71
N TYR A 346 -10.06 -11.42 12.83
CA TYR A 346 -10.17 -12.57 13.72
C TYR A 346 -10.40 -13.87 12.94
N ARG A 347 -9.82 -14.95 13.44
CA ARG A 347 -10.06 -16.30 12.93
C ARG A 347 -11.31 -16.89 13.57
N ILE A 348 -12.23 -17.39 12.74
CA ILE A 348 -13.40 -18.12 13.20
C ILE A 348 -13.00 -19.59 13.39
N LEU A 349 -12.98 -20.03 14.65
CA LEU A 349 -12.75 -21.42 15.04
C LEU A 349 -14.06 -22.19 14.97
N LEU A 350 -14.09 -23.19 14.08
CA LEU A 350 -15.22 -24.07 13.87
C LEU A 350 -15.03 -25.37 14.68
N PRO A 351 -16.12 -26.01 15.17
CA PRO A 351 -16.06 -27.35 15.74
C PRO A 351 -15.54 -28.38 14.73
N GLU A 352 -14.86 -29.42 15.21
CA GLU A 352 -14.27 -30.49 14.39
C GLU A 352 -15.30 -31.22 13.49
N ASP A 353 -16.57 -31.26 13.90
CA ASP A 353 -17.66 -31.92 13.17
C ASP A 353 -18.28 -31.07 12.03
N CYS A 354 -17.78 -29.85 11.78
CA CYS A 354 -18.39 -28.90 10.85
C CYS A 354 -17.65 -28.81 9.51
N ASP A 355 -18.40 -28.85 8.40
CA ASP A 355 -17.85 -28.61 7.06
C ASP A 355 -17.59 -27.10 6.84
N VAL A 356 -16.33 -26.76 6.64
CA VAL A 356 -15.83 -25.39 6.45
C VAL A 356 -16.46 -24.70 5.24
N HIS A 357 -16.67 -25.40 4.13
CA HIS A 357 -17.26 -24.79 2.91
C HIS A 357 -18.75 -24.50 3.07
N GLN A 358 -19.47 -25.36 3.79
CA GLN A 358 -20.87 -25.09 4.13
C GLN A 358 -20.99 -23.92 5.09
N MET A 359 -20.07 -23.85 6.07
CA MET A 359 -20.05 -22.75 7.01
C MET A 359 -19.68 -21.43 6.33
N LEU A 360 -18.72 -21.43 5.41
CA LEU A 360 -18.37 -20.24 4.63
C LEU A 360 -19.57 -19.67 3.88
N LYS A 361 -20.42 -20.52 3.29
CA LYS A 361 -21.67 -20.06 2.64
C LYS A 361 -22.63 -19.40 3.62
N LYS A 362 -22.83 -20.01 4.80
CA LYS A 362 -23.69 -19.46 5.86
C LYS A 362 -23.15 -18.13 6.41
N LEU A 363 -21.83 -18.05 6.60
CA LEU A 363 -21.15 -16.84 7.03
C LEU A 363 -21.26 -15.74 5.98
N LYS A 364 -21.11 -16.05 4.69
CA LYS A 364 -21.37 -15.12 3.58
C LYS A 364 -22.80 -14.56 3.63
N GLU A 365 -23.80 -15.33 4.11
CA GLU A 365 -25.15 -14.77 4.34
C GLU A 365 -25.18 -13.71 5.45
N LEU A 366 -24.35 -13.86 6.50
CA LEU A 366 -24.22 -12.84 7.53
C LEU A 366 -23.47 -11.61 7.01
N GLU A 367 -22.46 -11.80 6.15
CA GLU A 367 -21.77 -10.70 5.47
C GLU A 367 -22.69 -9.91 4.53
N GLU A 368 -23.67 -10.56 3.89
CA GLU A 368 -24.70 -9.85 3.11
C GLU A 368 -25.54 -8.90 3.98
N GLU A 369 -25.77 -9.26 5.24
CA GLU A 369 -26.53 -8.47 6.22
C GLU A 369 -25.64 -7.38 6.86
N GLU A 370 -24.38 -7.71 7.14
CA GLU A 370 -23.33 -6.85 7.67
C GLU A 370 -22.07 -6.89 6.79
N PRO A 371 -21.98 -6.04 5.75
CA PRO A 371 -20.87 -6.05 4.78
C PRO A 371 -19.48 -5.87 5.39
N GLU A 372 -19.42 -5.19 6.53
CA GLU A 372 -18.17 -4.89 7.24
C GLU A 372 -17.53 -6.12 7.89
N LEU A 373 -18.27 -7.23 8.05
CA LEU A 373 -17.70 -8.48 8.55
C LEU A 373 -16.60 -9.03 7.63
N HIS A 374 -16.55 -8.61 6.36
CA HIS A 374 -15.52 -8.93 5.36
C HIS A 374 -14.95 -10.35 5.53
N ILE A 375 -15.77 -11.33 5.15
CA ILE A 375 -15.46 -12.72 5.43
C ILE A 375 -14.54 -13.24 4.34
N VAL A 376 -13.29 -13.51 4.73
CA VAL A 376 -12.22 -13.95 3.84
C VAL A 376 -11.91 -15.41 4.10
N TRP A 377 -11.88 -16.21 3.03
CA TRP A 377 -11.36 -17.56 3.07
C TRP A 377 -9.86 -17.53 2.81
N ASN A 378 -9.07 -18.02 3.76
CA ASN A 378 -7.64 -18.21 3.56
C ASN A 378 -7.37 -19.63 3.05
N GLU A 379 -7.09 -19.77 1.76
CA GLU A 379 -6.81 -21.05 1.11
C GLU A 379 -5.55 -21.76 1.67
N GLN A 380 -4.53 -21.00 2.08
CA GLN A 380 -3.26 -21.56 2.56
C GLN A 380 -3.43 -22.25 3.93
N LEU A 381 -4.21 -21.64 4.82
CA LEU A 381 -4.43 -22.15 6.18
C LEU A 381 -5.68 -23.01 6.29
N GLY A 382 -6.58 -22.96 5.31
CA GLY A 382 -7.89 -23.59 5.41
C GLY A 382 -8.77 -22.94 6.48
N GLU A 383 -8.61 -21.63 6.69
CA GLU A 383 -9.23 -20.89 7.79
C GLU A 383 -10.19 -19.80 7.28
N ILE A 384 -11.25 -19.54 8.05
CA ILE A 384 -12.17 -18.44 7.79
C ILE A 384 -11.82 -17.26 8.70
N HIS A 385 -11.65 -16.11 8.09
CA HIS A 385 -11.35 -14.85 8.76
C HIS A 385 -12.54 -13.89 8.66
N ALA A 386 -12.77 -13.11 9.70
CA ALA A 386 -13.78 -12.05 9.74
C ALA A 386 -13.18 -10.78 10.34
N MET A 387 -13.56 -9.63 9.79
CA MET A 387 -13.17 -8.31 10.29
C MET A 387 -14.22 -7.81 11.28
N LEU A 388 -13.77 -7.35 12.45
CA LEU A 388 -14.65 -6.92 13.55
C LEU A 388 -14.12 -5.64 14.20
N MET A 389 -15.03 -4.90 14.85
CA MET A 389 -14.76 -3.63 15.53
C MET A 389 -14.28 -3.82 16.96
N GLY A 390 -14.75 -4.86 17.65
CA GLY A 390 -14.49 -5.06 19.08
C GLY A 390 -15.05 -6.35 19.67
N GLU A 391 -14.81 -6.54 20.96
CA GLU A 391 -15.17 -7.76 21.70
C GLU A 391 -16.69 -7.97 21.83
N VAL A 392 -17.47 -6.89 21.90
CA VAL A 392 -18.93 -6.99 22.03
C VAL A 392 -19.52 -7.54 20.73
N GLN A 393 -18.98 -7.14 19.58
CA GLN A 393 -19.37 -7.70 18.29
C GLN A 393 -19.03 -9.19 18.17
N ILE A 394 -17.88 -9.65 18.70
CA ILE A 394 -17.51 -11.07 18.72
C ILE A 394 -18.58 -11.89 19.45
N GLU A 395 -18.98 -11.46 20.65
CA GLU A 395 -19.98 -12.17 21.45
C GLU A 395 -21.34 -12.24 20.75
N ILE A 396 -21.76 -11.13 20.16
CA ILE A 396 -23.01 -11.04 19.41
C ILE A 396 -22.97 -11.96 18.19
N LEU A 397 -21.88 -11.95 17.44
CA LEU A 397 -21.72 -12.81 16.28
C LEU A 397 -21.69 -14.30 16.65
N LYS A 398 -21.05 -14.67 17.77
CA LYS A 398 -21.13 -16.04 18.33
C LYS A 398 -22.57 -16.44 18.62
N HIS A 399 -23.35 -15.55 19.26
CA HIS A 399 -24.74 -15.82 19.58
C HIS A 399 -25.62 -15.92 18.33
N LEU A 400 -25.44 -15.02 17.35
CA LEU A 400 -26.17 -15.05 16.08
C LEU A 400 -25.91 -16.35 15.30
N ILE A 401 -24.64 -16.77 15.23
CA ILE A 401 -24.26 -18.03 14.58
C ILE A 401 -24.86 -19.23 15.30
N TRP A 402 -24.87 -19.23 16.64
CA TRP A 402 -25.50 -20.28 17.43
C TRP A 402 -27.02 -20.34 17.26
N GLU A 403 -27.70 -19.20 17.29
CA GLU A 403 -29.16 -19.14 17.19
C GLU A 403 -29.65 -19.54 15.81
N ARG A 404 -29.00 -19.05 14.75
CA ARG A 404 -29.44 -19.24 13.36
C ARG A 404 -28.94 -20.55 12.75
N PHE A 405 -27.70 -20.94 13.05
CA PHE A 405 -27.06 -22.09 12.41
C PHE A 405 -26.81 -23.25 13.37
N HIS A 406 -27.02 -23.08 14.67
CA HIS A 406 -26.79 -24.08 15.72
C HIS A 406 -25.36 -24.62 15.75
N VAL A 407 -24.39 -23.76 15.43
CA VAL A 407 -22.95 -24.05 15.47
C VAL A 407 -22.32 -23.20 16.57
N ALA A 408 -21.63 -23.84 17.51
CA ALA A 408 -20.87 -23.13 18.54
C ALA A 408 -19.51 -22.75 17.94
N VAL A 409 -19.30 -21.47 17.65
CA VAL A 409 -18.03 -20.98 17.11
C VAL A 409 -17.24 -20.24 18.18
N GLU A 410 -15.92 -20.33 18.09
CA GLU A 410 -15.03 -19.46 18.85
C GLU A 410 -14.30 -18.50 17.92
N PHE A 411 -13.79 -17.40 18.48
CA PHE A 411 -13.00 -16.44 17.73
C PHE A 411 -11.61 -16.47 18.33
N GLY A 412 -10.65 -16.91 17.53
CA GLY A 412 -9.25 -16.92 17.87
C GLY A 412 -8.55 -15.68 17.31
N THR A 413 -7.35 -15.44 17.81
CA THR A 413 -6.40 -14.53 17.17
C THR A 413 -6.06 -15.05 15.78
N GLY A 414 -6.15 -14.20 14.75
CA GLY A 414 -5.72 -14.57 13.41
C GLY A 414 -4.24 -14.96 13.39
N ASN A 415 -3.88 -15.97 12.61
CA ASN A 415 -2.48 -16.33 12.42
C ASN A 415 -1.79 -15.24 11.61
N ILE A 416 -0.60 -14.81 12.05
CA ILE A 416 0.21 -13.89 11.28
C ILE A 416 0.85 -14.71 10.17
N VAL A 417 0.56 -14.35 8.93
CA VAL A 417 1.24 -14.95 7.79
C VAL A 417 2.63 -14.36 7.76
N TYR A 418 3.60 -15.10 8.27
CA TYR A 418 5.01 -14.77 8.08
C TYR A 418 5.46 -15.21 6.69
N LYS A 419 6.52 -14.59 6.20
CA LYS A 419 7.24 -14.99 4.98
C LYS A 419 8.72 -15.13 5.29
N GLU A 420 9.47 -15.83 4.45
CA GLU A 420 10.92 -15.96 4.62
C GLU A 420 11.66 -15.37 3.41
N THR A 421 12.85 -14.84 3.63
CA THR A 421 13.77 -14.42 2.56
C THR A 421 15.21 -14.75 2.96
N ILE A 422 16.18 -14.48 2.10
CA ILE A 422 17.62 -14.67 2.38
C ILE A 422 18.31 -13.31 2.49
N ALA A 423 19.36 -13.24 3.33
CA ALA A 423 20.16 -12.01 3.46
C ALA A 423 21.32 -11.93 2.46
N GLU A 424 21.86 -13.07 2.03
CA GLU A 424 23.07 -13.17 1.22
C GLU A 424 22.86 -14.13 0.05
N PRO A 425 23.49 -13.87 -1.11
CA PRO A 425 23.38 -14.76 -2.27
C PRO A 425 24.06 -16.11 -2.01
N VAL A 426 23.44 -17.19 -2.46
CA VAL A 426 23.93 -18.56 -2.23
C VAL A 426 23.66 -19.47 -3.43
N GLU A 427 24.57 -20.41 -3.68
CA GLU A 427 24.34 -21.49 -4.64
C GLU A 427 23.63 -22.67 -3.93
N GLY A 428 22.49 -23.07 -4.48
CA GLY A 428 21.69 -24.21 -4.05
C GLY A 428 21.75 -25.34 -5.08
N VAL A 429 22.01 -26.56 -4.63
CA VAL A 429 22.24 -27.73 -5.49
C VAL A 429 21.29 -28.86 -5.12
N GLY A 430 20.62 -29.38 -6.14
CA GLY A 430 19.72 -30.51 -6.02
C GLY A 430 20.12 -31.63 -6.97
N HIS A 431 20.39 -32.80 -6.40
CA HIS A 431 20.66 -34.03 -7.14
C HIS A 431 19.58 -35.06 -6.86
N PHE A 432 19.07 -35.69 -7.92
CA PHE A 432 18.06 -36.73 -7.84
C PHE A 432 18.39 -37.90 -8.76
N GLU A 433 18.91 -38.97 -8.17
CA GLU A 433 19.32 -40.19 -8.87
C GLU A 433 18.85 -41.47 -8.16
N PRO A 434 17.53 -41.79 -8.15
CA PRO A 434 17.07 -43.13 -7.84
C PRO A 434 17.37 -44.12 -8.99
N LEU A 435 17.13 -45.41 -8.79
CA LEU A 435 17.45 -46.45 -9.77
C LEU A 435 16.83 -46.15 -11.15
N ARG A 436 17.68 -45.88 -12.16
CA ARG A 436 17.32 -45.50 -13.55
C ARG A 436 16.74 -44.09 -13.76
N HIS A 437 16.92 -43.21 -12.79
CA HIS A 437 16.56 -41.80 -12.85
C HIS A 437 17.81 -40.93 -12.68
N TYR A 438 17.87 -39.75 -13.30
CA TYR A 438 18.99 -38.80 -13.12
C TYR A 438 18.56 -37.37 -13.41
N ALA A 439 18.76 -36.46 -12.47
CA ALA A 439 18.69 -35.02 -12.69
C ALA A 439 19.55 -34.27 -11.68
N GLU A 440 20.27 -33.25 -12.15
CA GLU A 440 21.12 -32.37 -11.33
C GLU A 440 20.82 -30.92 -11.72
N VAL A 441 20.58 -30.05 -10.73
CA VAL A 441 20.18 -28.65 -10.92
C VAL A 441 20.93 -27.77 -9.93
N HIS A 442 21.53 -26.69 -10.43
CA HIS A 442 22.20 -25.66 -9.65
C HIS A 442 21.48 -24.33 -9.81
N LEU A 443 21.05 -23.75 -8.69
CA LEU A 443 20.31 -22.50 -8.63
C LEU A 443 21.11 -21.47 -7.83
N LEU A 444 21.25 -20.27 -8.37
CA LEU A 444 21.68 -19.10 -7.61
C LEU A 444 20.46 -18.46 -6.96
N LEU A 445 20.45 -18.39 -5.64
CA LEU A 445 19.42 -17.71 -4.85
C LEU A 445 20.00 -16.36 -4.42
N GLU A 446 19.40 -15.25 -4.84
CA GLU A 446 19.83 -13.90 -4.49
C GLU A 446 18.68 -13.14 -3.79
N PRO A 447 18.97 -12.25 -2.83
CA PRO A 447 17.95 -11.38 -2.24
C PRO A 447 17.39 -10.41 -3.30
N GLY A 448 16.06 -10.30 -3.35
CA GLY A 448 15.33 -9.37 -4.22
C GLY A 448 14.98 -8.05 -3.53
N GLU A 449 14.41 -7.12 -4.28
CA GLU A 449 13.84 -5.90 -3.69
C GLU A 449 12.63 -6.25 -2.80
N PRO A 450 12.42 -5.57 -1.67
CA PRO A 450 11.25 -5.81 -0.82
C PRO A 450 9.93 -5.63 -1.58
N GLY A 451 9.05 -6.63 -1.51
CA GLY A 451 7.78 -6.67 -2.24
C GLY A 451 7.88 -7.05 -3.73
N SER A 452 9.06 -7.45 -4.21
CA SER A 452 9.25 -7.92 -5.59
C SER A 452 8.74 -9.35 -5.84
N GLY A 453 8.49 -10.12 -4.77
CA GLY A 453 8.06 -11.51 -4.88
C GLY A 453 9.19 -12.44 -5.33
N LEU A 454 8.84 -13.61 -5.89
CA LEU A 454 9.81 -14.53 -6.47
C LEU A 454 10.02 -14.22 -7.95
N GLN A 455 11.27 -14.08 -8.36
CA GLN A 455 11.67 -13.84 -9.74
C GLN A 455 12.56 -14.97 -10.24
N PHE A 456 12.24 -15.52 -11.42
CA PHE A 456 12.94 -16.68 -11.97
C PHE A 456 13.67 -16.33 -13.25
N PHE A 457 14.96 -16.68 -13.34
CA PHE A 457 15.79 -16.42 -14.51
C PHE A 457 16.61 -17.66 -14.90
N THR A 458 17.16 -17.65 -16.13
CA THR A 458 18.11 -18.65 -16.59
C THR A 458 19.38 -17.96 -17.10
N ALA A 459 20.53 -18.42 -16.62
CA ALA A 459 21.87 -18.07 -17.12
C ALA A 459 22.55 -19.27 -17.81
N CYS A 460 21.91 -20.45 -17.81
CA CYS A 460 22.44 -21.68 -18.40
C CYS A 460 22.47 -21.61 -19.93
N SER A 461 23.59 -22.00 -20.55
CA SER A 461 23.69 -22.10 -22.00
C SER A 461 22.83 -23.26 -22.53
N GLU A 462 22.33 -23.13 -23.76
CA GLU A 462 21.58 -24.20 -24.43
C GLU A 462 22.46 -25.42 -24.74
N ASP A 463 23.79 -25.26 -24.72
CA ASP A 463 24.75 -26.35 -24.96
C ASP A 463 24.91 -27.29 -23.75
N VAL A 464 24.69 -26.79 -22.54
CA VAL A 464 24.81 -27.55 -21.29
C VAL A 464 23.50 -28.28 -20.97
N LEU A 465 22.37 -27.59 -21.13
CA LEU A 465 21.04 -28.14 -20.86
C LEU A 465 20.05 -27.64 -21.91
N ASP A 466 19.35 -28.58 -22.57
CA ASP A 466 18.35 -28.25 -23.58
C ASP A 466 17.31 -27.26 -23.04
N ARG A 467 16.90 -26.32 -23.89
CA ARG A 467 15.90 -25.29 -23.55
C ARG A 467 14.57 -25.86 -23.01
N ASN A 468 14.20 -27.06 -23.44
CA ASN A 468 13.00 -27.74 -22.95
C ASN A 468 13.10 -28.08 -21.46
N TRP A 469 14.27 -28.56 -21.01
CA TRP A 469 14.54 -28.87 -19.61
C TRP A 469 14.68 -27.61 -18.76
N GLN A 470 15.35 -26.57 -19.29
CA GLN A 470 15.41 -25.28 -18.61
C GLN A 470 14.00 -24.71 -18.34
N ARG A 471 13.10 -24.75 -19.35
CA ARG A 471 11.70 -24.33 -19.18
C ARG A 471 10.95 -25.18 -18.16
N LEU A 472 11.21 -26.50 -18.13
CA LEU A 472 10.59 -27.40 -17.17
C LEU A 472 11.00 -27.06 -15.73
N ILE A 473 12.29 -26.79 -15.49
CA ILE A 473 12.79 -26.36 -14.18
C ILE A 473 12.11 -25.06 -13.74
N LEU A 474 12.05 -24.05 -14.63
CA LEU A 474 11.39 -22.78 -14.33
C LEU A 474 9.88 -22.97 -14.04
N THR A 475 9.22 -23.85 -14.80
CA THR A 475 7.80 -24.16 -14.56
C THR A 475 7.60 -24.80 -13.19
N HIS A 476 8.49 -25.70 -12.76
CA HIS A 476 8.40 -26.30 -11.42
C HIS A 476 8.72 -25.31 -10.31
N LEU A 477 9.59 -24.32 -10.54
CA LEU A 477 9.81 -23.22 -9.61
C LEU A 477 8.55 -22.36 -9.43
N GLU A 478 7.77 -22.15 -10.50
CA GLU A 478 6.52 -21.36 -10.49
C GLU A 478 5.28 -22.15 -10.02
N GLU A 479 5.28 -23.48 -10.13
CA GLU A 479 4.11 -24.33 -9.86
C GLU A 479 3.67 -24.33 -8.39
N ARG A 480 4.60 -24.15 -7.44
CA ARG A 480 4.36 -24.30 -6.00
C ARG A 480 5.05 -23.20 -5.21
N GLU A 481 4.40 -22.72 -4.16
CA GLU A 481 5.06 -21.91 -3.14
C GLU A 481 6.08 -22.76 -2.36
N HIS A 482 7.34 -22.31 -2.35
CA HIS A 482 8.40 -23.03 -1.66
C HIS A 482 8.39 -22.67 -0.17
N PRO A 483 8.29 -23.66 0.73
CA PRO A 483 8.38 -23.40 2.16
C PRO A 483 9.81 -23.02 2.56
N GLY A 484 9.92 -22.08 3.49
CA GLY A 484 11.14 -21.65 4.13
C GLY A 484 11.61 -22.62 5.21
N VAL A 485 12.84 -22.45 5.69
CA VAL A 485 13.52 -23.41 6.57
C VAL A 485 13.35 -23.08 8.05
N LEU A 486 12.96 -21.85 8.39
CA LEU A 486 12.81 -21.37 9.76
C LEU A 486 11.45 -21.75 10.35
N THR A 487 10.37 -21.29 9.73
CA THR A 487 9.00 -21.47 10.23
C THR A 487 8.13 -22.29 9.28
N GLY A 488 8.67 -22.68 8.12
CA GLY A 488 7.90 -23.31 7.05
C GLY A 488 7.06 -22.31 6.26
N SER A 489 7.26 -21.01 6.51
CA SER A 489 6.55 -19.92 5.84
C SER A 489 6.99 -19.78 4.38
N PRO A 490 6.10 -19.35 3.47
CA PRO A 490 6.45 -19.24 2.06
C PRO A 490 7.58 -18.23 1.83
N ILE A 491 8.54 -18.59 0.99
CA ILE A 491 9.65 -17.68 0.64
C ILE A 491 9.18 -16.55 -0.29
N THR A 492 9.80 -15.38 -0.17
CA THR A 492 9.45 -14.19 -0.96
C THR A 492 10.65 -13.27 -1.14
N ASP A 493 10.53 -12.30 -2.04
CA ASP A 493 11.56 -11.29 -2.34
C ASP A 493 12.92 -11.91 -2.63
N MET A 494 12.94 -12.89 -3.55
CA MET A 494 14.14 -13.61 -3.95
C MET A 494 14.21 -13.76 -5.47
N GLN A 495 15.42 -13.63 -5.99
CA GLN A 495 15.74 -13.92 -7.37
C GLN A 495 16.40 -15.32 -7.44
N ILE A 496 15.78 -16.24 -8.19
CA ILE A 496 16.29 -17.60 -8.39
C ILE A 496 16.74 -17.75 -9.84
N THR A 497 18.04 -17.92 -10.06
CA THR A 497 18.64 -18.04 -11.39
C THR A 497 19.19 -19.45 -11.62
N LEU A 498 18.74 -20.13 -12.67
CA LEU A 498 19.32 -21.40 -13.11
C LEU A 498 20.71 -21.16 -13.71
N ILE A 499 21.77 -21.60 -13.04
CA ILE A 499 23.16 -21.47 -13.51
C ILE A 499 23.48 -22.62 -14.46
N THR A 500 23.32 -23.84 -13.98
CA THR A 500 23.71 -25.06 -14.69
C THR A 500 22.82 -26.24 -14.27
N GLY A 501 22.84 -27.29 -15.06
CA GLY A 501 22.12 -28.52 -14.76
C GLY A 501 22.50 -29.63 -15.73
N ARG A 502 22.17 -30.87 -15.37
CA ARG A 502 22.55 -32.04 -16.16
C ARG A 502 21.41 -33.03 -16.30
N ALA A 503 21.22 -33.49 -17.53
CA ALA A 503 20.29 -34.56 -17.89
C ALA A 503 21.06 -35.78 -18.46
N HIS A 504 20.52 -36.96 -18.26
CA HIS A 504 20.94 -38.21 -18.89
C HIS A 504 19.94 -38.63 -19.98
N LEU A 505 20.44 -38.87 -21.19
CA LEU A 505 19.65 -39.15 -22.41
C LEU A 505 18.61 -40.29 -22.31
N LYS A 506 18.80 -41.25 -21.41
CA LYS A 506 17.93 -42.43 -21.24
C LYS A 506 17.26 -42.54 -19.86
N HIS A 507 17.72 -41.75 -18.91
CA HIS A 507 17.37 -41.93 -17.49
C HIS A 507 16.78 -40.66 -16.90
N THR A 508 16.70 -39.55 -17.62
CA THR A 508 16.00 -38.37 -17.14
C THR A 508 14.56 -38.37 -17.63
N GLU A 509 13.64 -38.32 -16.67
CA GLU A 509 12.22 -38.08 -16.91
C GLU A 509 11.83 -36.70 -16.38
N GLY A 510 10.69 -36.16 -16.83
CA GLY A 510 10.24 -34.84 -16.39
C GLY A 510 10.02 -34.72 -14.87
N GLY A 511 9.66 -35.82 -14.20
CA GLY A 511 9.51 -35.85 -12.74
C GLY A 511 10.83 -35.73 -11.97
N ASP A 512 11.96 -36.05 -12.59
CA ASP A 512 13.28 -36.04 -11.91
C ASP A 512 13.76 -34.61 -11.70
N PHE A 513 13.61 -33.75 -12.72
CA PHE A 513 13.92 -32.33 -12.61
C PHE A 513 13.04 -31.61 -11.59
N ARG A 514 11.78 -32.05 -11.40
CA ARG A 514 10.92 -31.53 -10.34
C ARG A 514 11.53 -31.78 -8.96
N GLN A 515 11.96 -33.01 -8.69
CA GLN A 515 12.57 -33.39 -7.41
C GLN A 515 13.92 -32.72 -7.19
N ALA A 516 14.78 -32.66 -8.22
CA ALA A 516 16.07 -31.98 -8.14
C ALA A 516 15.89 -30.48 -7.87
N THR A 517 14.96 -29.80 -8.54
CA THR A 517 14.70 -28.37 -8.37
C THR A 517 14.27 -28.03 -6.94
N TYR A 518 13.34 -28.77 -6.35
CA TYR A 518 12.88 -28.51 -4.98
C TYR A 518 13.98 -28.72 -3.95
N ARG A 519 14.84 -29.73 -4.15
CA ARG A 519 16.00 -30.00 -3.30
C ARG A 519 17.06 -28.91 -3.43
N ALA A 520 17.28 -28.37 -4.64
CA ALA A 520 18.20 -27.27 -4.87
C ALA A 520 17.78 -26.00 -4.10
N VAL A 521 16.50 -25.64 -4.17
CA VAL A 521 15.96 -24.50 -3.40
C VAL A 521 16.12 -24.75 -1.90
N ARG A 522 15.75 -25.94 -1.41
CA ARG A 522 15.84 -26.27 0.02
C ARG A 522 17.27 -26.30 0.56
N GLN A 523 18.22 -26.89 -0.17
CA GLN A 523 19.62 -26.95 0.22
C GLN A 523 20.24 -25.56 0.23
N GLY A 524 19.94 -24.73 -0.77
CA GLY A 524 20.36 -23.34 -0.80
C GLY A 524 19.79 -22.52 0.37
N LEU A 525 18.51 -22.66 0.70
CA LEU A 525 17.91 -21.99 1.87
C LEU A 525 18.57 -22.41 3.20
N LYS A 526 18.99 -23.67 3.35
CA LYS A 526 19.73 -24.14 4.54
C LYS A 526 21.15 -23.60 4.62
N LYS A 527 21.79 -23.36 3.48
CA LYS A 527 23.14 -22.79 3.39
C LYS A 527 23.12 -21.27 3.60
N ALA A 528 22.08 -20.58 3.13
CA ALA A 528 21.90 -19.15 3.33
C ALA A 528 21.48 -18.79 4.77
N LYS A 529 21.76 -17.54 5.14
CA LYS A 529 21.15 -16.92 6.32
C LYS A 529 19.71 -16.50 6.00
N SER A 530 18.75 -17.37 6.34
CA SER A 530 17.32 -17.07 6.21
C SER A 530 16.86 -16.03 7.23
N VAL A 531 15.97 -15.14 6.79
CA VAL A 531 15.38 -14.05 7.57
C VAL A 531 13.86 -14.20 7.53
N LEU A 532 13.23 -14.16 8.70
CA LEU A 532 11.78 -14.14 8.83
C LEU A 532 11.26 -12.73 8.59
N LEU A 533 10.23 -12.60 7.78
CA LEU A 533 9.53 -11.36 7.49
C LEU A 533 8.15 -11.40 8.14
N GLU A 534 7.80 -10.32 8.83
CA GLU A 534 6.47 -10.11 9.38
C GLU A 534 5.74 -8.98 8.64
N PRO A 535 4.41 -9.01 8.56
CA PRO A 535 3.64 -7.95 7.93
C PRO A 535 3.64 -6.69 8.81
N TYR A 536 3.72 -5.52 8.16
CA TYR A 536 3.67 -4.21 8.78
C TYR A 536 2.42 -3.44 8.36
N TYR A 537 1.76 -2.82 9.32
CA TYR A 537 0.74 -1.82 9.05
C TYR A 537 1.39 -0.45 8.80
N GLU A 538 0.83 0.29 7.85
CA GLU A 538 0.84 1.75 7.86
C GLU A 538 -0.35 2.20 8.69
N PHE A 539 -0.13 3.06 9.69
CA PHE A 539 -1.17 3.51 10.59
C PHE A 539 -1.34 5.02 10.58
N ARG A 540 -2.57 5.45 10.83
CA ARG A 540 -2.96 6.83 11.13
C ARG A 540 -3.69 6.81 12.47
N LEU A 541 -3.10 7.41 13.48
CA LEU A 541 -3.64 7.49 14.83
C LEU A 541 -4.10 8.91 15.13
N GLU A 542 -5.39 9.11 15.33
CA GLU A 542 -5.97 10.40 15.71
C GLU A 542 -6.23 10.39 17.21
N ILE A 543 -5.63 11.33 17.95
CA ILE A 543 -5.73 11.38 19.42
C ILE A 543 -5.73 12.83 19.92
N PRO A 544 -6.32 13.12 21.09
CA PRO A 544 -6.23 14.45 21.68
C PRO A 544 -4.77 14.87 21.96
N GLY A 545 -4.46 16.16 21.79
CA GLY A 545 -3.11 16.70 21.99
C GLY A 545 -2.47 16.35 23.34
N ASP A 546 -3.28 16.29 24.41
CA ASP A 546 -2.81 15.96 25.77
C ASP A 546 -2.22 14.55 25.89
N MET A 547 -2.64 13.62 25.04
CA MET A 547 -2.32 12.19 25.14
C MET A 547 -1.24 11.72 24.16
N ILE A 548 -0.67 12.63 23.36
CA ILE A 548 0.26 12.28 22.30
C ILE A 548 1.57 11.65 22.79
N GLY A 549 2.11 12.14 23.91
CA GLY A 549 3.37 11.63 24.45
C GLY A 549 3.28 10.15 24.85
N ARG A 550 2.11 9.72 25.35
CA ARG A 550 1.84 8.31 25.66
C ARG A 550 1.81 7.48 24.37
N ALA A 551 1.05 7.92 23.37
CA ALA A 551 0.94 7.20 22.11
C ALA A 551 2.28 7.03 21.40
N MET A 552 3.13 8.06 21.39
CA MET A 552 4.49 7.98 20.84
C MET A 552 5.34 6.95 21.60
N THR A 553 5.23 6.90 22.92
CA THR A 553 5.96 5.94 23.76
C THR A 553 5.50 4.51 23.48
N ASP A 554 4.18 4.30 23.35
CA ASP A 554 3.61 2.98 23.09
C ASP A 554 4.00 2.49 21.68
N ILE A 555 3.98 3.35 20.67
CA ILE A 555 4.46 3.01 19.31
C ILE A 555 5.94 2.64 19.30
N GLN A 556 6.78 3.35 20.06
CA GLN A 556 8.20 2.97 20.20
C GLN A 556 8.39 1.61 20.87
N LYS A 557 7.60 1.31 21.91
CA LYS A 557 7.62 -0.01 22.57
C LYS A 557 7.18 -1.14 21.64
N MET A 558 6.26 -0.84 20.72
CA MET A 558 5.80 -1.78 19.69
C MET A 558 6.77 -1.85 18.49
N ASN A 559 7.98 -1.28 18.60
CA ASN A 559 8.96 -1.20 17.52
C ASN A 559 8.43 -0.54 16.23
N GLY A 560 7.49 0.40 16.38
CA GLY A 560 6.94 1.19 15.31
C GLY A 560 7.74 2.47 15.03
N THR A 561 7.72 2.90 13.78
CA THR A 561 8.26 4.19 13.32
C THR A 561 7.12 5.16 13.08
N PHE A 562 7.28 6.44 13.42
CA PHE A 562 6.26 7.45 13.17
C PHE A 562 6.86 8.75 12.62
N GLN A 563 6.02 9.52 11.94
CA GLN A 563 6.32 10.84 11.40
C GLN A 563 5.98 11.93 12.43
N GLN A 564 6.37 13.18 12.15
CA GLN A 564 6.01 14.29 13.02
C GLN A 564 4.47 14.41 13.12
N PRO A 565 3.92 14.58 14.34
CA PRO A 565 2.50 14.77 14.51
C PRO A 565 1.97 16.00 13.76
N GLU A 566 0.86 15.85 13.07
CA GLU A 566 0.13 16.93 12.43
C GLU A 566 -1.04 17.34 13.32
N ALA A 567 -1.23 18.65 13.53
CA ALA A 567 -2.43 19.15 14.21
C ALA A 567 -3.60 19.19 13.22
N ASP A 568 -4.74 18.66 13.63
CA ASP A 568 -6.01 18.76 12.93
C ASP A 568 -6.84 19.93 13.47
N GLU A 569 -7.91 20.33 12.77
CA GLU A 569 -8.71 21.54 13.07
C GLU A 569 -9.43 21.49 14.44
N ASP A 570 -9.54 20.30 15.06
CA ASP A 570 -10.36 20.02 16.25
C ASP A 570 -9.55 19.71 17.55
N ASP A 571 -8.36 20.30 17.75
CA ASP A 571 -7.49 20.02 18.93
C ASP A 571 -7.05 18.54 19.04
N MET A 572 -7.19 17.83 17.92
CA MET A 572 -6.75 16.46 17.69
C MET A 572 -5.41 16.48 16.96
N MET A 573 -4.55 15.55 17.34
CA MET A 573 -3.26 15.33 16.71
C MET A 573 -3.31 14.03 15.93
N VAL A 574 -2.83 14.07 14.70
CA VAL A 574 -2.73 12.91 13.81
C VAL A 574 -1.29 12.44 13.78
N LEU A 575 -1.07 11.19 14.17
CA LEU A 575 0.21 10.52 14.15
C LEU A 575 0.21 9.43 13.08
N LYS A 576 1.03 9.62 12.05
CA LYS A 576 1.18 8.64 10.95
C LYS A 576 2.46 7.85 11.13
N GLY A 577 2.46 6.56 10.81
CA GLY A 577 3.63 5.72 10.98
C GLY A 577 3.48 4.31 10.42
N SER A 578 4.42 3.44 10.75
CA SER A 578 4.33 2.01 10.48
C SER A 578 4.77 1.18 11.66
N ALA A 579 4.08 0.06 11.91
CA ALA A 579 4.38 -0.84 13.01
C ALA A 579 4.01 -2.29 12.65
N PRO A 580 4.61 -3.29 13.34
CA PRO A 580 4.27 -4.70 13.14
C PRO A 580 2.79 -5.00 13.41
N VAL A 581 2.19 -5.84 12.58
CA VAL A 581 0.80 -6.31 12.75
C VAL A 581 0.63 -7.09 14.07
N SER A 582 1.67 -7.82 14.47
CA SER A 582 1.72 -8.60 15.72
C SER A 582 1.41 -7.76 16.96
N MET A 583 2.03 -6.58 17.05
CA MET A 583 1.95 -5.72 18.23
C MET A 583 0.76 -4.75 18.19
N MET A 584 0.29 -4.35 17.01
CA MET A 584 -0.79 -3.36 16.85
C MET A 584 -2.21 -3.92 17.04
N ARG A 585 -2.37 -5.25 17.08
CA ARG A 585 -3.68 -5.92 17.11
C ARG A 585 -4.60 -5.46 18.24
N ASP A 586 -4.08 -5.35 19.48
CA ASP A 586 -4.90 -4.95 20.63
C ASP A 586 -4.75 -3.47 21.00
N TYR A 587 -4.01 -2.72 20.18
CA TYR A 587 -3.65 -1.34 20.52
C TYR A 587 -4.86 -0.40 20.46
N GLN A 588 -5.82 -0.64 19.54
CA GLN A 588 -7.03 0.17 19.44
C GLN A 588 -7.86 0.18 20.74
N THR A 589 -7.95 -0.95 21.45
CA THR A 589 -8.62 -1.05 22.76
C THR A 589 -7.91 -0.19 23.80
N GLN A 590 -6.57 -0.20 23.82
CA GLN A 590 -5.78 0.62 24.72
C GLN A 590 -5.95 2.11 24.40
N VAL A 591 -5.87 2.49 23.12
CA VAL A 591 -6.11 3.85 22.62
C VAL A 591 -7.48 4.35 23.08
N THR A 592 -8.53 3.57 22.85
CA THR A 592 -9.90 3.91 23.25
C THR A 592 -9.99 4.13 24.76
N SER A 593 -9.35 3.26 25.55
CA SER A 593 -9.34 3.36 27.02
C SER A 593 -8.68 4.64 27.52
N TYR A 594 -7.43 4.92 27.12
CA TYR A 594 -6.71 6.08 27.66
C TYR A 594 -7.14 7.42 27.05
N THR A 595 -7.73 7.41 25.86
CA THR A 595 -8.31 8.63 25.23
C THR A 595 -9.76 8.88 25.60
N LYS A 596 -10.37 8.03 26.46
CA LYS A 596 -11.80 8.08 26.81
C LYS A 596 -12.71 8.05 25.56
N GLY A 597 -12.36 7.20 24.60
CA GLY A 597 -13.10 6.98 23.37
C GLY A 597 -12.98 8.08 22.32
N ARG A 598 -12.04 9.02 22.48
CA ARG A 598 -11.78 10.08 21.48
C ARG A 598 -10.75 9.68 20.43
N GLY A 599 -9.90 8.70 20.75
CA GLY A 599 -8.82 8.25 19.88
C GLY A 599 -9.29 7.23 18.83
N ARG A 600 -8.72 7.29 17.63
CA ARG A 600 -8.98 6.36 16.53
C ARG A 600 -7.69 5.92 15.87
N LEU A 601 -7.50 4.61 15.76
CA LEU A 601 -6.42 4.00 15.00
C LEU A 601 -6.98 3.49 13.67
N PHE A 602 -6.38 3.91 12.57
CA PHE A 602 -6.59 3.34 11.24
C PHE A 602 -5.33 2.59 10.85
N CYS A 603 -5.47 1.39 10.29
CA CYS A 603 -4.36 0.56 9.84
C CYS A 603 -4.61 0.04 8.42
N SER A 604 -3.63 0.18 7.53
CA SER A 604 -3.60 -0.42 6.19
C SER A 604 -2.35 -1.29 6.05
N LEU A 605 -2.40 -2.35 5.24
CA LEU A 605 -1.22 -3.19 5.00
C LEU A 605 -0.20 -2.41 4.15
N LYS A 606 1.01 -2.19 4.69
CA LYS A 606 2.12 -1.55 3.97
C LYS A 606 2.93 -2.54 3.15
N GLY A 607 3.15 -3.73 3.72
CA GLY A 607 4.01 -4.77 3.14
C GLY A 607 4.65 -5.64 4.23
N TYR A 608 5.74 -6.31 3.89
CA TYR A 608 6.51 -7.17 4.79
C TYR A 608 7.84 -6.51 5.13
N ALA A 609 8.30 -6.67 6.36
CA ALA A 609 9.63 -6.24 6.79
C ALA A 609 10.27 -7.29 7.70
N PRO A 610 11.61 -7.24 7.89
CA PRO A 610 12.32 -8.18 8.76
C PRO A 610 11.72 -8.21 10.16
N CYS A 611 11.42 -9.41 10.64
CA CYS A 611 10.87 -9.62 11.96
C CYS A 611 11.94 -9.35 13.01
N GLN A 612 11.62 -8.53 14.01
CA GLN A 612 12.58 -8.19 15.07
C GLN A 612 12.72 -9.29 16.12
N ASN A 613 11.67 -10.09 16.35
CA ASN A 613 11.64 -11.18 17.33
C ASN A 613 11.68 -12.55 16.64
N GLN A 614 12.55 -12.71 15.63
CA GLN A 614 12.64 -13.92 14.82
C GLN A 614 12.84 -15.19 15.68
N ASP A 615 13.79 -15.18 16.62
CA ASP A 615 14.14 -16.38 17.40
C ASP A 615 12.98 -16.88 18.27
N GLU A 616 12.25 -15.97 18.92
CA GLU A 616 11.08 -16.31 19.76
C GLU A 616 9.97 -16.96 18.93
N ILE A 617 9.68 -16.41 17.74
CA ILE A 617 8.63 -16.93 16.85
C ILE A 617 9.03 -18.28 16.24
N VAL A 618 10.31 -18.45 15.91
CA VAL A 618 10.83 -19.74 15.41
C VAL A 618 10.73 -20.83 16.47
N GLU A 619 11.04 -20.51 17.74
CA GLU A 619 10.86 -21.45 18.85
C GLU A 619 9.38 -21.77 19.12
N GLU A 620 8.48 -20.78 19.02
CA GLU A 620 7.04 -20.97 19.22
C GLU A 620 6.41 -21.87 18.14
N ILE A 621 6.77 -21.65 16.87
CA ILE A 621 6.26 -22.44 15.74
C ILE A 621 6.88 -23.85 15.76
N GLY A 622 8.16 -23.97 16.16
CA GLY A 622 8.82 -25.26 16.36
C GLY A 622 8.93 -26.11 15.09
N TYR A 623 9.02 -25.48 13.92
CA TYR A 623 9.11 -26.17 12.63
C TYR A 623 10.49 -26.82 12.44
N ASP A 624 10.50 -28.13 12.25
CA ASP A 624 11.72 -28.90 11.98
C ASP A 624 11.81 -29.24 10.49
N SER A 625 12.62 -28.46 9.77
CA SER A 625 12.84 -28.64 8.33
C SER A 625 13.58 -29.94 7.97
N GLU A 626 14.26 -30.62 8.89
CA GLU A 626 14.90 -31.91 8.60
C GLU A 626 13.94 -33.11 8.71
N ARG A 627 12.80 -32.93 9.40
CA ARG A 627 11.74 -33.94 9.52
C ARG A 627 10.63 -33.79 8.48
N ASP A 628 10.68 -32.75 7.67
CA ASP A 628 9.73 -32.53 6.58
C ASP A 628 9.96 -33.54 5.45
N LEU A 629 9.14 -34.58 5.42
CA LEU A 629 9.20 -35.64 4.41
C LEU A 629 8.68 -35.18 3.04
N ASP A 630 7.82 -34.15 3.01
CA ASP A 630 7.25 -33.60 1.78
C ASP A 630 8.21 -32.64 1.08
N ASN A 631 9.14 -32.03 1.84
CA ASN A 631 10.18 -31.13 1.33
C ASN A 631 11.57 -31.47 1.90
N PRO A 632 12.17 -32.61 1.51
CA PRO A 632 13.42 -33.07 2.06
C PRO A 632 14.59 -32.15 1.72
N THR A 633 15.46 -31.90 2.69
CA THR A 633 16.64 -31.02 2.57
C THR A 633 17.84 -31.68 1.89
N GLY A 634 17.96 -33.00 1.98
CA GLY A 634 19.06 -33.76 1.36
C GLY A 634 18.89 -34.00 -0.14
N SER A 635 19.92 -34.52 -0.80
CA SER A 635 19.88 -34.96 -2.20
C SER A 635 19.93 -36.49 -2.30
N VAL A 636 19.41 -37.08 -3.39
CA VAL A 636 19.36 -38.55 -3.57
C VAL A 636 20.43 -38.97 -4.57
N PHE A 637 21.37 -39.79 -4.13
CA PHE A 637 22.45 -40.33 -4.95
C PHE A 637 22.34 -41.85 -5.07
N CYS A 638 22.95 -42.44 -6.11
CA CYS A 638 22.95 -43.88 -6.31
C CYS A 638 24.29 -44.50 -5.90
N ALA A 639 24.26 -45.49 -5.01
CA ALA A 639 25.41 -46.36 -4.75
C ALA A 639 24.98 -47.83 -4.83
N HIS A 640 25.72 -48.64 -5.59
CA HIS A 640 25.48 -50.09 -5.72
C HIS A 640 24.05 -50.47 -6.17
N GLY A 641 23.37 -49.61 -6.94
CA GLY A 641 22.02 -49.89 -7.44
C GLY A 641 20.90 -49.67 -6.41
N ALA A 642 21.17 -48.94 -5.32
CA ALA A 642 20.16 -48.42 -4.42
C ALA A 642 20.36 -46.91 -4.24
N GLY A 643 19.26 -46.14 -4.27
CA GLY A 643 19.30 -44.72 -3.94
C GLY A 643 19.48 -44.54 -2.44
N PHE A 644 20.39 -43.66 -2.03
CA PHE A 644 20.58 -43.23 -0.64
C PHE A 644 20.49 -41.71 -0.55
N VAL A 645 20.07 -41.20 0.61
CA VAL A 645 19.91 -39.76 0.85
C VAL A 645 21.20 -39.22 1.45
N VAL A 646 21.79 -38.21 0.82
CA VAL A 646 22.92 -37.44 1.33
C VAL A 646 22.38 -36.18 2.03
N PRO A 647 22.75 -35.93 3.30
CA PRO A 647 22.37 -34.71 4.01
C PRO A 647 22.85 -33.44 3.29
N TRP A 648 22.11 -32.34 3.44
CA TRP A 648 22.33 -31.08 2.70
C TRP A 648 23.77 -30.53 2.79
N TYR A 649 24.45 -30.73 3.92
CA TYR A 649 25.81 -30.25 4.20
C TYR A 649 26.92 -31.12 3.58
N GLU A 650 26.60 -32.34 3.12
CA GLU A 650 27.53 -33.26 2.44
C GLU A 650 27.30 -33.29 0.92
N VAL A 651 26.26 -32.61 0.40
CA VAL A 651 25.89 -32.69 -1.03
C VAL A 651 27.02 -32.20 -1.94
N GLU A 652 27.78 -31.19 -1.51
CA GLU A 652 28.88 -30.61 -2.29
C GLU A 652 30.03 -31.59 -2.55
N ASP A 653 30.29 -32.50 -1.60
CA ASP A 653 31.36 -33.49 -1.71
C ASP A 653 31.03 -34.62 -2.70
N TYR A 654 29.75 -34.80 -3.05
CA TYR A 654 29.26 -35.87 -3.92
C TYR A 654 28.82 -35.37 -5.31
N MET A 655 28.99 -34.08 -5.60
CA MET A 655 28.58 -33.46 -6.87
C MET A 655 29.30 -34.04 -8.09
N HIS A 656 28.66 -33.93 -9.25
CA HIS A 656 29.26 -34.35 -10.52
C HIS A 656 29.64 -33.16 -11.43
N LEU A 657 29.32 -31.94 -11.01
CA LEU A 657 29.66 -30.67 -11.64
C LEU A 657 30.48 -29.79 -10.68
N GLU A 658 31.46 -29.06 -11.20
CA GLU A 658 32.21 -28.05 -10.43
C GLU A 658 31.32 -26.79 -10.23
N GLY A 659 31.18 -26.33 -8.97
CA GLY A 659 30.41 -25.13 -8.60
C GLY A 659 31.14 -23.82 -8.94
N ILE A 660 30.49 -22.68 -8.68
CA ILE A 660 31.10 -21.35 -8.87
C ILE A 660 32.10 -21.08 -7.73
N ASP A 661 33.28 -20.56 -8.06
CA ASP A 661 34.34 -20.22 -7.10
C ASP A 661 33.87 -19.08 -6.16
N GLU A 662 33.88 -19.28 -4.84
CA GLU A 662 33.38 -18.33 -3.81
C GLU A 662 34.02 -16.93 -3.90
N SER A 663 35.20 -16.84 -4.54
CA SER A 663 35.90 -15.59 -4.80
C SER A 663 35.22 -14.66 -5.83
N GLU A 664 34.28 -15.16 -6.63
CA GLU A 664 33.51 -14.36 -7.60
C GLU A 664 32.23 -13.73 -7.01
N LEU A 665 31.72 -14.26 -5.89
CA LEU A 665 30.50 -13.75 -5.21
C LEU A 665 30.73 -12.48 -4.36
N GLY A 666 31.98 -12.15 -4.01
CA GLY A 666 32.31 -11.07 -3.06
C GLY A 666 32.50 -9.66 -3.62
N ASN A 667 32.44 -9.45 -4.94
CA ASN A 667 32.82 -8.17 -5.58
C ASN A 667 31.64 -7.26 -5.97
N THR A 668 30.54 -7.29 -5.22
CA THR A 668 29.30 -6.53 -5.51
C THR A 668 28.72 -5.81 -4.30
N ILE A 669 29.56 -5.16 -3.48
CA ILE A 669 29.09 -4.20 -2.47
C ILE A 669 29.86 -2.89 -2.62
N PRO A 670 29.22 -1.76 -2.98
CA PRO A 670 29.80 -0.44 -2.79
C PRO A 670 29.69 -0.08 -1.31
N ASP A 671 30.83 0.02 -0.63
CA ASP A 671 30.92 0.56 0.73
C ASP A 671 30.32 1.97 0.78
N SER A 672 29.18 2.11 1.46
CA SER A 672 28.70 3.39 1.96
C SER A 672 28.34 3.27 3.44
N GLU A 673 29.22 3.90 4.23
CA GLU A 673 29.00 4.49 5.55
C GLU A 673 28.52 3.61 6.71
N GLU A 674 29.41 3.44 7.69
CA GLU A 674 29.23 3.78 9.12
C GLU A 674 30.55 3.46 9.84
N SER A 675 31.01 4.06 10.93
CA SER A 675 30.61 5.22 11.71
C SER A 675 31.74 5.46 12.74
N ILE A 676 31.74 6.67 13.28
CA ILE A 676 32.62 7.18 14.32
C ILE A 676 32.27 6.51 15.66
N ALA A 677 33.23 5.86 16.34
CA ALA A 677 33.42 5.96 17.80
C ALA A 677 34.59 5.09 18.36
N GLY A 678 35.65 5.79 18.80
CA GLY A 678 36.19 5.71 20.17
C GLY A 678 36.68 4.38 20.75
N ASN A 679 37.96 4.08 20.53
CA ASN A 679 38.71 3.01 21.18
C ASN A 679 39.41 3.52 22.47
N ARG A 680 39.49 2.73 23.55
CA ARG A 680 40.41 2.92 24.69
C ARG A 680 40.95 1.58 25.23
N ASN A 681 42.25 1.37 24.96
CA ASN A 681 43.31 0.74 25.79
C ASN A 681 43.16 -0.73 26.24
N SER A 682 44.18 -1.60 26.25
CA SER A 682 45.63 -1.45 26.01
C SER A 682 46.36 -2.82 26.03
N ASN A 683 47.36 -2.96 25.14
CA ASN A 683 48.71 -3.54 25.32
C ASN A 683 48.95 -5.06 25.57
N ASN A 684 49.61 -5.76 24.63
CA ASN A 684 51.08 -5.89 24.47
C ASN A 684 51.42 -6.92 23.37
N GLN A 685 52.04 -6.51 22.23
CA GLN A 685 53.48 -6.66 21.84
C GLN A 685 53.92 -8.11 21.56
N THR A 686 54.46 -8.49 20.38
CA THR A 686 55.55 -7.91 19.54
C THR A 686 55.37 -8.27 18.04
N ASP A 687 55.33 -7.32 17.09
CA ASP A 687 56.42 -6.75 16.24
C ASP A 687 56.76 -7.64 15.01
N SER A 688 56.51 -7.26 13.74
CA SER A 688 57.06 -6.11 13.00
C SER A 688 56.05 -5.41 12.05
N GLY A 689 56.02 -4.07 12.05
CA GLY A 689 55.15 -3.27 11.19
C GLY A 689 55.85 -2.43 10.11
N TYR A 690 55.07 -2.00 9.11
CA TYR A 690 55.23 -0.69 8.48
C TYR A 690 53.86 -0.13 8.05
N ARG A 691 53.60 1.13 8.39
CA ARG A 691 52.42 1.93 8.03
C ARG A 691 52.76 2.89 6.88
N PRO A 692 51.80 3.25 6.00
CA PRO A 692 52.04 4.19 4.91
C PRO A 692 51.97 5.65 5.38
N PRO A 693 52.75 6.58 4.80
CA PRO A 693 52.48 8.01 4.89
C PRO A 693 51.75 8.55 3.66
N ARG A 694 50.74 9.39 3.92
CA ARG A 694 50.05 10.26 2.97
C ARG A 694 50.99 11.37 2.46
N ASN A 695 51.17 11.46 1.15
CA ASN A 695 50.80 12.62 0.33
C ASN A 695 51.24 12.42 -1.12
N ALA A 696 50.42 12.98 -2.00
CA ALA A 696 50.55 12.96 -3.44
C ALA A 696 51.88 13.50 -3.98
N GLY A 697 52.32 12.88 -5.06
CA GLY A 697 53.14 13.52 -6.08
C GLY A 697 54.63 13.17 -6.07
N VAL A 698 55.15 13.10 -7.29
CA VAL A 698 56.56 13.07 -7.70
C VAL A 698 57.15 11.67 -7.90
N GLY A 699 57.45 11.39 -9.17
CA GLY A 699 58.14 10.19 -9.63
C GLY A 699 59.52 10.02 -9.00
N SER A 700 59.93 8.77 -8.87
CA SER A 700 61.25 8.39 -8.38
C SER A 700 62.32 8.74 -9.40
N TYR A 701 63.29 9.48 -8.88
CA TYR A 701 64.45 10.10 -9.52
C TYR A 701 65.59 9.13 -9.85
N GLU A 702 65.34 7.82 -9.93
CA GLU A 702 66.42 6.82 -10.10
C GLU A 702 66.60 6.34 -11.55
N ASP A 703 65.57 6.46 -12.40
CA ASP A 703 65.71 6.21 -13.85
C ASP A 703 66.26 7.44 -14.62
N GLU A 704 66.15 8.64 -14.03
CA GLU A 704 66.62 9.89 -14.65
C GLU A 704 68.13 10.12 -14.52
N GLU A 705 68.81 9.53 -13.53
CA GLU A 705 70.27 9.67 -13.39
C GLU A 705 71.02 8.78 -14.38
N GLU A 706 70.50 7.59 -14.70
CA GLU A 706 71.02 6.76 -15.79
C GLU A 706 70.79 7.42 -17.16
N LEU A 707 69.59 7.96 -17.40
CA LEU A 707 69.25 8.65 -18.65
C LEU A 707 70.00 9.98 -18.82
N LYS A 708 70.23 10.76 -17.75
CA LYS A 708 71.08 11.96 -17.79
C LYS A 708 72.55 11.61 -17.97
N ALA A 709 73.07 10.55 -17.37
CA ALA A 709 74.44 10.11 -17.57
C ALA A 709 74.70 9.62 -19.01
N ILE A 710 73.72 8.94 -19.62
CA ILE A 710 73.76 8.55 -21.04
C ILE A 710 73.66 9.78 -21.95
N PHE A 711 72.80 10.74 -21.63
CA PHE A 711 72.60 11.96 -22.41
C PHE A 711 73.82 12.91 -22.37
N GLU A 712 74.40 13.15 -21.19
CA GLU A 712 75.59 14.00 -21.02
C GLU A 712 76.85 13.38 -21.64
N ARG A 713 76.93 12.03 -21.65
CA ARG A 713 77.98 11.28 -22.36
C ARG A 713 77.87 11.38 -23.89
N THR A 714 76.67 11.70 -24.41
CA THR A 714 76.41 11.73 -25.85
C THR A 714 76.38 13.15 -26.44
N PHE A 715 75.92 14.19 -25.71
CA PHE A 715 75.68 15.52 -26.32
C PHE A 715 76.11 16.77 -25.51
N GLY A 716 76.65 16.64 -24.28
CA GLY A 716 77.20 17.76 -23.49
C GLY A 716 76.18 18.67 -22.75
N PRO A 717 76.61 19.51 -21.77
CA PRO A 717 75.69 20.15 -20.81
C PRO A 717 75.19 21.56 -21.21
N VAL A 718 73.90 21.86 -20.93
CA VAL A 718 73.22 23.14 -21.23
C VAL A 718 72.83 23.90 -19.95
N LYS A 719 73.16 25.20 -19.86
CA LYS A 719 72.88 26.09 -18.71
C LYS A 719 71.52 26.82 -18.81
N ARG A 720 70.81 26.95 -17.67
CA ARG A 720 69.55 27.73 -17.49
C ARG A 720 69.78 29.12 -16.89
N TYR A 721 68.86 30.07 -17.13
CA TYR A 721 68.68 31.30 -16.32
C TYR A 721 67.21 31.81 -16.23
N LYS A 722 66.73 31.94 -14.97
CA LYS A 722 65.81 32.86 -14.21
C LYS A 722 64.47 33.48 -14.72
N GLU A 723 63.49 33.50 -13.79
CA GLU A 723 62.10 34.07 -13.70
C GLU A 723 62.04 35.64 -13.63
N PRO A 724 60.98 36.40 -13.15
CA PRO A 724 59.51 36.21 -12.85
C PRO A 724 58.57 37.44 -13.20
N GLN A 725 57.25 37.44 -12.86
CA GLN A 725 56.44 38.49 -12.13
C GLN A 725 54.94 38.73 -12.50
N PHE A 726 54.17 39.09 -11.44
CA PHE A 726 52.73 39.37 -11.24
C PHE A 726 52.20 40.77 -11.70
N LYS A 727 50.87 40.93 -11.99
CA LYS A 727 49.87 41.78 -11.25
C LYS A 727 48.53 42.13 -11.99
N ARG A 728 47.42 41.86 -11.28
CA ARG A 728 46.09 42.53 -11.04
C ARG A 728 45.54 43.72 -11.88
N THR A 729 44.20 43.72 -12.09
CA THR A 729 43.23 44.78 -11.66
C THR A 729 41.74 44.31 -11.71
N PHE A 730 40.89 44.80 -10.79
CA PHE A 730 39.43 44.55 -10.63
C PHE A 730 38.61 45.88 -10.70
N SER A 731 37.38 45.87 -11.22
CA SER A 731 36.18 46.70 -10.84
C SER A 731 34.95 46.27 -11.71
N ALA A 732 33.66 46.48 -11.43
CA ALA A 732 32.79 46.52 -10.23
C ALA A 732 31.32 46.39 -10.73
N LYS A 733 30.49 45.54 -10.07
CA LYS A 733 29.00 45.46 -9.85
C LYS A 733 28.01 45.87 -10.98
N SER A 734 26.77 45.36 -11.15
CA SER A 734 25.92 44.27 -10.65
C SER A 734 24.57 44.42 -11.39
N ASP A 735 24.01 43.40 -12.05
CA ASP A 735 22.62 42.93 -11.84
C ASP A 735 22.20 41.76 -12.75
N SER A 736 21.19 41.05 -12.25
CA SER A 736 20.49 39.85 -12.70
C SER A 736 20.20 39.64 -14.20
N GLY A 737 20.17 38.36 -14.60
CA GLY A 737 19.13 37.84 -15.49
C GLY A 737 19.48 37.59 -16.95
N SER A 738 19.61 36.30 -17.28
CA SER A 738 19.36 35.66 -18.58
C SER A 738 20.33 35.87 -19.75
N TYR A 739 20.33 34.85 -20.61
CA TYR A 739 20.91 34.77 -21.96
C TYR A 739 22.42 34.47 -22.06
N TYR A 740 22.74 33.18 -22.07
CA TYR A 740 23.57 32.68 -23.17
C TYR A 740 22.69 31.90 -24.13
N ARG A 741 22.20 32.62 -25.14
CA ARG A 741 21.83 32.05 -26.43
C ARG A 741 23.09 31.99 -27.29
N ASN A 742 23.08 31.02 -28.19
CA ASN A 742 23.92 30.86 -29.37
C ASN A 742 25.23 30.09 -29.11
N SER A 743 25.60 29.12 -29.93
CA SER A 743 25.22 28.91 -31.32
C SER A 743 25.27 27.43 -31.69
N SER A 744 24.12 26.90 -32.11
CA SER A 744 24.09 25.88 -33.14
C SER A 744 24.74 26.45 -34.41
N SER A 745 26.03 26.16 -34.61
CA SER A 745 26.47 25.82 -35.95
C SER A 745 26.52 24.30 -35.97
N ALA A 746 25.49 23.69 -36.55
CA ALA A 746 25.55 22.30 -36.98
C ALA A 746 26.66 22.21 -38.03
N LYS A 747 27.91 22.01 -37.59
CA LYS A 747 28.93 21.44 -38.46
C LYS A 747 28.42 20.05 -38.81
N LYS A 748 28.24 19.79 -40.11
CA LYS A 748 27.93 18.47 -40.66
C LYS A 748 28.83 17.44 -39.96
N LYS A 749 28.25 16.32 -39.47
CA LYS A 749 29.02 15.18 -38.99
C LYS A 749 29.97 14.75 -40.11
N GLU A 750 31.25 15.11 -40.00
CA GLU A 750 32.31 14.55 -40.83
C GLU A 750 32.47 13.07 -40.43
N LYS A 751 32.71 12.19 -41.39
CA LYS A 751 32.88 10.75 -41.11
C LYS A 751 34.13 10.56 -40.25
N GLU A 752 34.00 9.99 -39.05
CA GLU A 752 35.14 9.68 -38.18
C GLU A 752 35.77 8.35 -38.60
N TYR A 753 37.08 8.38 -38.86
CA TYR A 753 37.87 7.21 -39.23
C TYR A 753 38.83 6.80 -38.11
N LEU A 754 38.87 5.50 -37.81
CA LEU A 754 39.86 4.90 -36.91
C LEU A 754 40.75 3.94 -37.71
N LEU A 755 42.01 4.32 -37.88
CA LEU A 755 43.05 3.49 -38.49
C LEU A 755 43.80 2.75 -37.39
N VAL A 756 43.99 1.45 -37.58
CA VAL A 756 44.50 0.56 -36.55
C VAL A 756 45.63 -0.27 -37.15
N ASP A 757 46.84 -0.18 -36.59
CA ASP A 757 47.93 -1.10 -36.93
C ASP A 757 47.74 -2.41 -36.16
N GLY A 758 47.38 -3.46 -36.91
CA GLY A 758 47.00 -4.75 -36.35
C GLY A 758 48.14 -5.48 -35.67
N TYR A 759 49.37 -5.47 -36.23
CA TYR A 759 50.48 -6.18 -35.59
C TYR A 759 50.99 -5.43 -34.37
N ASN A 760 51.05 -4.10 -34.42
CA ASN A 760 51.43 -3.30 -33.26
C ASN A 760 50.53 -3.59 -32.05
N ILE A 761 49.22 -3.74 -32.27
CA ILE A 761 48.26 -4.02 -31.20
C ILE A 761 48.33 -5.47 -30.72
N ILE A 762 48.45 -6.44 -31.63
CA ILE A 762 48.59 -7.86 -31.26
C ILE A 762 49.78 -8.06 -30.32
N TYR A 763 50.92 -7.43 -30.61
CA TYR A 763 52.12 -7.57 -29.78
C TYR A 763 52.14 -6.65 -28.55
N ALA A 764 51.30 -5.61 -28.50
CA ALA A 764 51.17 -4.74 -27.36
C ALA A 764 50.19 -5.26 -26.29
N TRP A 765 49.22 -6.09 -26.65
CA TRP A 765 48.24 -6.66 -25.72
C TRP A 765 48.66 -8.08 -25.32
N GLU A 766 48.97 -8.27 -24.03
CA GLU A 766 49.48 -9.54 -23.48
C GLU A 766 48.63 -10.76 -23.92
N ASP A 767 47.31 -10.68 -23.79
CA ASP A 767 46.38 -11.77 -24.15
C ASP A 767 46.40 -12.12 -25.66
N LEU A 768 46.66 -11.14 -26.54
CA LEU A 768 46.75 -11.37 -27.99
C LEU A 768 48.15 -11.83 -28.40
N LYS A 769 49.18 -11.38 -27.69
CA LYS A 769 50.57 -11.78 -27.90
C LYS A 769 50.77 -13.26 -27.59
N GLU A 770 50.27 -13.74 -26.45
CA GLU A 770 50.31 -15.17 -26.09
C GLU A 770 49.60 -16.04 -27.14
N LEU A 771 48.47 -15.55 -27.67
CA LEU A 771 47.74 -16.20 -28.76
C LEU A 771 48.51 -16.17 -30.08
N ALA A 772 49.21 -15.08 -30.39
CA ALA A 772 49.97 -14.93 -31.62
C ALA A 772 51.19 -15.86 -31.65
N ASP A 773 51.86 -16.05 -30.50
CA ASP A 773 52.98 -16.97 -30.34
C ASP A 773 52.56 -18.43 -30.59
N ALA A 774 51.29 -18.79 -30.31
CA ALA A 774 50.72 -20.10 -30.59
C ALA A 774 50.12 -20.23 -32.02
N ASN A 775 49.34 -19.24 -32.45
CA ASN A 775 48.73 -19.18 -33.77
C ASN A 775 48.41 -17.72 -34.16
N LEU A 776 49.24 -17.15 -35.04
CA LEU A 776 49.10 -15.78 -35.52
C LEU A 776 47.73 -15.50 -36.16
N HIS A 777 47.16 -16.46 -36.89
CA HIS A 777 45.85 -16.30 -37.52
C HIS A 777 44.73 -16.23 -36.47
N ALA A 778 44.83 -17.01 -35.39
CA ALA A 778 43.85 -16.96 -34.29
C ALA A 778 43.88 -15.60 -33.56
N ALA A 779 45.08 -15.03 -33.37
CA ALA A 779 45.23 -13.68 -32.80
C ALA A 779 44.66 -12.59 -33.70
N GLN A 780 44.87 -12.69 -35.03
CA GLN A 780 44.27 -11.78 -36.02
C GLN A 780 42.74 -11.83 -35.99
N THR A 781 42.14 -13.03 -35.98
CA THR A 781 40.68 -13.19 -35.90
C THR A 781 40.13 -12.61 -34.59
N LYS A 782 40.76 -12.91 -33.45
CA LYS A 782 40.33 -12.38 -32.15
C LYS A 782 40.40 -10.85 -32.08
N LEU A 783 41.43 -10.24 -32.68
CA LEU A 783 41.52 -8.78 -32.78
C LEU A 783 40.39 -8.20 -33.67
N MET A 784 40.07 -8.85 -34.80
CA MET A 784 38.98 -8.42 -35.67
C MET A 784 37.62 -8.46 -34.95
N ASP A 785 37.35 -9.49 -34.15
CA ASP A 785 36.10 -9.61 -33.37
C ASP A 785 35.96 -8.49 -32.33
N ILE A 786 37.04 -8.20 -31.59
CA ILE A 786 37.05 -7.12 -30.59
C ILE A 786 36.75 -5.77 -31.24
N LEU A 787 37.40 -5.49 -32.37
CA LEU A 787 37.25 -4.21 -33.08
C LEU A 787 35.89 -4.09 -33.80
N SER A 788 35.31 -5.21 -34.24
CA SER A 788 33.96 -5.25 -34.82
C SER A 788 32.89 -4.83 -33.81
N ASN A 789 32.97 -5.36 -32.59
CA ASN A 789 32.08 -4.99 -31.48
C ASN A 789 32.26 -3.51 -31.12
N TYR A 790 33.51 -3.04 -31.04
CA TYR A 790 33.82 -1.64 -30.73
C TYR A 790 33.24 -0.65 -31.76
N GLN A 791 33.42 -0.92 -33.05
CA GLN A 791 32.89 -0.08 -34.13
C GLN A 791 31.36 -0.02 -34.10
N GLY A 792 30.69 -1.14 -33.80
CA GLY A 792 29.23 -1.23 -33.71
C GLY A 792 28.63 -0.21 -32.74
N PHE A 793 29.36 0.11 -31.67
CA PHE A 793 28.91 1.05 -30.64
C PHE A 793 29.30 2.51 -30.94
N LYS A 794 30.56 2.77 -31.32
CA LYS A 794 31.07 4.14 -31.56
C LYS A 794 30.64 4.76 -32.90
N LYS A 795 30.08 3.95 -33.82
CA LYS A 795 29.62 4.37 -35.16
C LYS A 795 30.69 5.08 -36.01
N CYS A 796 31.96 4.70 -35.85
CA CYS A 796 33.08 5.16 -36.69
C CYS A 796 33.32 4.20 -37.87
N THR A 797 34.08 4.63 -38.88
CA THR A 797 34.58 3.72 -39.93
C THR A 797 35.97 3.22 -39.53
N LEU A 798 36.08 1.93 -39.21
CA LEU A 798 37.33 1.33 -38.73
C LEU A 798 38.04 0.61 -39.88
N ILE A 799 39.33 0.92 -40.04
CA ILE A 799 40.23 0.29 -41.02
C ILE A 799 41.40 -0.32 -40.25
N LEU A 800 41.48 -1.64 -40.27
CA LEU A 800 42.53 -2.44 -39.65
C LEU A 800 43.56 -2.82 -40.71
N VAL A 801 44.83 -2.49 -40.50
CA VAL A 801 45.91 -2.72 -41.48
C VAL A 801 46.86 -3.79 -40.95
N PHE A 802 47.16 -4.79 -41.78
CA PHE A 802 48.18 -5.80 -41.53
C PHE A 802 49.24 -5.77 -42.61
N ASP A 803 50.50 -5.87 -42.20
CA ASP A 803 51.62 -6.10 -43.10
C ASP A 803 51.53 -7.46 -43.82
N ALA A 804 51.79 -7.46 -45.13
CA ALA A 804 52.03 -8.69 -45.87
C ALA A 804 53.41 -9.29 -45.51
N TYR A 805 53.46 -10.16 -44.50
CA TYR A 805 54.66 -10.91 -44.16
C TYR A 805 54.74 -12.23 -44.97
N LYS A 806 55.76 -12.35 -45.83
CA LYS A 806 56.24 -13.60 -46.50
C LYS A 806 55.28 -14.30 -47.48
N ILE A 807 54.65 -13.59 -48.41
CA ILE A 807 54.00 -14.22 -49.57
C ILE A 807 54.50 -13.53 -50.85
N GLU A 808 55.31 -14.24 -51.65
CA GLU A 808 55.86 -13.70 -52.91
C GLU A 808 54.73 -13.33 -53.88
N GLY A 809 54.66 -12.07 -54.29
CA GLY A 809 53.73 -11.58 -55.32
C GLY A 809 52.33 -11.20 -54.84
N HIS A 810 52.11 -10.97 -53.54
CA HIS A 810 50.78 -10.60 -53.02
C HIS A 810 50.33 -9.20 -53.49
N ALA A 811 49.13 -9.12 -54.05
CA ALA A 811 48.44 -7.86 -54.33
C ALA A 811 47.75 -7.33 -53.06
N GLU A 812 47.50 -6.01 -53.00
CA GLU A 812 46.73 -5.39 -51.91
C GLU A 812 45.33 -5.99 -51.87
N GLU A 813 44.99 -6.54 -50.71
CA GLU A 813 43.71 -7.21 -50.50
C GLU A 813 42.93 -6.46 -49.42
N VAL A 814 41.72 -6.00 -49.77
CA VAL A 814 40.81 -5.32 -48.87
C VAL A 814 39.63 -6.24 -48.62
N ILE A 815 39.50 -6.73 -47.39
CA ILE A 815 38.46 -7.65 -46.95
C ILE A 815 37.54 -6.90 -45.99
N THR A 816 36.24 -7.02 -46.18
CA THR A 816 35.27 -6.57 -45.18
C THR A 816 34.99 -7.71 -44.20
N TYR A 817 35.40 -7.54 -42.94
CA TYR A 817 35.11 -8.50 -41.88
C TYR A 817 33.99 -7.94 -41.00
N HIS A 818 32.81 -8.55 -41.04
CA HIS A 818 31.59 -8.00 -40.43
C HIS A 818 31.35 -6.52 -40.83
N ASN A 819 31.53 -5.59 -39.90
CA ASN A 819 31.35 -4.14 -40.10
C ASN A 819 32.67 -3.37 -40.29
N ILE A 820 33.84 -4.00 -40.11
CA ILE A 820 35.18 -3.38 -40.22
C ILE A 820 35.84 -3.65 -41.58
N HIS A 821 36.73 -2.75 -42.01
CA HIS A 821 37.56 -2.94 -43.21
C HIS A 821 38.95 -3.43 -42.80
N VAL A 822 39.36 -4.60 -43.29
CA VAL A 822 40.69 -5.18 -43.06
C VAL A 822 41.49 -5.06 -44.35
N VAL A 823 42.70 -4.50 -44.25
CA VAL A 823 43.61 -4.30 -45.39
C VAL A 823 44.90 -5.06 -45.14
N TYR A 824 45.25 -5.93 -46.09
CA TYR A 824 46.59 -6.52 -46.17
C TYR A 824 47.40 -5.74 -47.22
N THR A 825 48.55 -5.20 -46.82
CA THR A 825 49.39 -4.37 -47.69
C THR A 825 50.10 -5.18 -48.80
N LYS A 826 50.75 -4.51 -49.75
CA LYS A 826 51.55 -5.18 -50.79
C LYS A 826 52.91 -5.57 -50.22
N GLU A 827 53.58 -6.56 -50.82
CA GLU A 827 54.90 -7.09 -50.37
C GLU A 827 55.98 -6.02 -50.11
N ALA A 828 55.92 -4.87 -50.79
CA ALA A 828 56.90 -3.78 -50.65
C ALA A 828 56.36 -2.50 -49.95
N GLU A 829 55.16 -2.55 -49.35
CA GLU A 829 54.51 -1.41 -48.66
C GLU A 829 54.23 -1.82 -47.20
N THR A 830 54.82 -1.11 -46.23
CA THR A 830 54.55 -1.37 -44.80
C THR A 830 53.22 -0.76 -44.35
N ALA A 831 52.65 -1.28 -43.26
CA ALA A 831 51.43 -0.80 -42.64
C ALA A 831 51.55 0.67 -42.31
N ASP A 832 52.70 1.09 -41.77
CA ASP A 832 53.04 2.50 -41.53
C ASP A 832 52.93 3.34 -42.81
N GLN A 833 53.53 2.89 -43.92
CA GLN A 833 53.47 3.61 -45.20
C GLN A 833 52.03 3.70 -45.74
N TYR A 834 51.24 2.64 -45.55
CA TYR A 834 49.83 2.63 -45.94
C TYR A 834 49.01 3.59 -45.07
N ILE A 835 49.21 3.58 -43.76
CA ILE A 835 48.55 4.45 -42.79
C ILE A 835 48.89 5.91 -43.07
N GLU A 836 50.17 6.27 -43.26
CA GLU A 836 50.60 7.62 -43.60
C GLU A 836 49.97 8.14 -44.90
N LYS A 837 49.97 7.32 -45.96
CA LYS A 837 49.36 7.66 -47.25
C LYS A 837 47.85 7.86 -47.13
N THR A 838 47.20 7.04 -46.30
CA THR A 838 45.75 7.11 -46.04
C THR A 838 45.40 8.34 -45.20
N VAL A 839 46.16 8.63 -44.15
CA VAL A 839 46.03 9.85 -43.33
C VAL A 839 46.26 11.10 -44.18
N HIS A 840 47.27 11.13 -45.03
CA HIS A 840 47.52 12.27 -45.91
C HIS A 840 46.36 12.50 -46.92
N LYS A 841 45.74 11.43 -47.40
CA LYS A 841 44.63 11.48 -48.36
C LYS A 841 43.30 11.90 -47.71
N ILE A 842 43.03 11.43 -46.50
CA ILE A 842 41.70 11.52 -45.85
C ILE A 842 41.68 12.58 -44.73
N GLY A 843 42.82 12.86 -44.10
CA GLY A 843 42.96 13.73 -42.93
C GLY A 843 42.77 15.23 -43.18
N ARG A 844 42.62 15.68 -44.43
CA ARG A 844 42.29 17.09 -44.75
C ARG A 844 40.79 17.38 -44.74
N GLU A 845 39.94 16.37 -44.91
CA GLU A 845 38.49 16.52 -45.09
C GLU A 845 37.67 15.82 -43.99
N THR A 846 38.31 15.01 -43.14
CA THR A 846 37.63 14.22 -42.10
C THR A 846 38.49 14.05 -40.86
N GLN A 847 37.86 13.71 -39.74
CA GLN A 847 38.53 13.46 -38.47
C GLN A 847 39.08 12.03 -38.45
N VAL A 848 40.40 11.90 -38.50
CA VAL A 848 41.11 10.61 -38.51
C VAL A 848 41.85 10.42 -37.18
N THR A 849 41.68 9.24 -36.59
CA THR A 849 42.42 8.80 -35.41
C THR A 849 43.24 7.56 -35.78
N VAL A 850 44.51 7.51 -35.39
CA VAL A 850 45.38 6.35 -35.62
C VAL A 850 45.77 5.72 -34.29
N ALA A 851 45.55 4.40 -34.18
CA ALA A 851 45.92 3.59 -33.04
C ALA A 851 47.22 2.82 -33.31
N THR A 852 48.32 3.30 -32.73
CA THR A 852 49.67 2.71 -32.82
C THR A 852 50.49 3.10 -31.58
N SER A 853 51.41 2.24 -31.15
CA SER A 853 52.37 2.54 -30.08
C SER A 853 53.77 2.86 -30.60
N ASP A 854 53.98 2.90 -31.91
CA ASP A 854 55.27 3.32 -32.49
C ASP A 854 55.45 4.85 -32.34
N GLY A 855 56.53 5.24 -31.66
CA GLY A 855 56.82 6.65 -31.38
C GLY A 855 57.18 7.47 -32.62
N LEU A 856 57.81 6.88 -33.65
CA LEU A 856 58.15 7.58 -34.88
C LEU A 856 56.88 7.84 -35.71
N GLU A 857 56.02 6.83 -35.84
CA GLU A 857 54.76 6.91 -36.57
C GLU A 857 53.82 7.95 -35.95
N GLN A 858 53.69 7.98 -34.62
CA GLN A 858 52.89 8.98 -33.91
C GLN A 858 53.31 10.43 -34.22
N ILE A 859 54.63 10.70 -34.32
CA ILE A 859 55.14 12.05 -34.63
C ILE A 859 54.77 12.45 -36.07
N ILE A 860 54.86 11.50 -37.00
CA ILE A 860 54.56 11.74 -38.42
C ILE A 860 53.06 12.02 -38.62
N ILE A 861 52.20 11.22 -37.99
CA ILE A 861 50.72 11.35 -38.06
C ILE A 861 50.25 12.67 -37.44
N MET A 862 50.83 13.08 -36.31
CA MET A 862 50.53 14.38 -35.69
C MET A 862 50.94 15.55 -36.58
N GLY A 863 52.06 15.43 -37.31
CA GLY A 863 52.49 16.42 -38.29
C GLY A 863 51.51 16.62 -39.45
N GLN A 864 50.64 15.63 -39.70
CA GLN A 864 49.61 15.66 -40.75
C GLN A 864 48.20 16.02 -40.24
N GLY A 865 48.05 16.31 -38.94
CA GLY A 865 46.78 16.78 -38.35
C GLY A 865 45.82 15.69 -37.87
N ALA A 866 46.25 14.42 -37.80
CA ALA A 866 45.45 13.32 -37.27
C ALA A 866 45.63 13.15 -35.75
N HIS A 867 44.62 12.57 -35.09
CA HIS A 867 44.66 12.29 -33.65
C HIS A 867 45.40 10.97 -33.39
N ARG A 868 46.25 10.95 -32.36
CA ARG A 868 46.96 9.72 -31.96
C ARG A 868 46.22 9.01 -30.83
N MET A 869 46.24 7.69 -30.88
CA MET A 869 45.81 6.80 -29.83
C MET A 869 46.89 5.73 -29.63
N SER A 870 47.29 5.47 -28.38
CA SER A 870 48.23 4.38 -28.11
C SER A 870 47.49 3.04 -28.09
N ALA A 871 48.20 1.91 -28.28
CA ALA A 871 47.55 0.59 -28.19
C ALA A 871 46.95 0.35 -26.81
N ARG A 872 47.59 0.83 -25.73
CA ARG A 872 47.04 0.79 -24.37
C ARG A 872 45.79 1.66 -24.23
N GLY A 873 45.83 2.88 -24.79
CA GLY A 873 44.68 3.80 -24.80
C GLY A 873 43.47 3.22 -25.54
N LEU A 874 43.69 2.53 -26.66
CA LEU A 874 42.62 1.82 -27.38
C LEU A 874 42.02 0.69 -26.53
N ARG A 875 42.85 -0.08 -25.81
CA ARG A 875 42.38 -1.15 -24.90
C ARG A 875 41.52 -0.59 -23.78
N ASP A 876 41.94 0.51 -23.17
CA ASP A 876 41.21 1.17 -22.09
C ASP A 876 39.89 1.76 -22.59
N GLU A 877 39.85 2.34 -23.79
CA GLU A 877 38.62 2.86 -24.38
C GLU A 877 37.63 1.74 -24.76
N ILE A 878 38.12 0.61 -25.26
CA ILE A 878 37.29 -0.58 -25.53
C ILE A 878 36.67 -1.10 -24.24
N LYS A 879 37.45 -1.26 -23.16
CA LYS A 879 36.94 -1.69 -21.84
C LYS A 879 35.92 -0.70 -21.26
N ALA A 880 36.17 0.61 -21.39
CA ALA A 880 35.22 1.63 -20.96
C ALA A 880 33.91 1.55 -21.75
N THR A 881 34.00 1.30 -23.06
CA THR A 881 32.84 1.14 -23.93
C THR A 881 32.05 -0.12 -23.59
N GLU A 882 32.72 -1.24 -23.30
CA GLU A 882 32.10 -2.49 -22.87
C GLU A 882 31.36 -2.33 -21.53
N ASN A 883 31.95 -1.62 -20.58
CA ASN A 883 31.30 -1.29 -19.31
C ASN A 883 30.06 -0.39 -19.51
N GLN A 884 30.12 0.57 -20.44
CA GLN A 884 28.96 1.40 -20.79
C GLN A 884 27.84 0.59 -21.45
N ILE A 885 28.19 -0.36 -22.34
CA ILE A 885 27.21 -1.29 -22.93
C ILE A 885 26.55 -2.12 -21.84
N ARG A 886 27.34 -2.64 -20.89
CA ARG A 886 26.84 -3.44 -19.76
C ARG A 886 25.92 -2.60 -18.88
N GLN A 887 26.28 -1.37 -18.56
CA GLN A 887 25.44 -0.43 -17.79
C GLN A 887 24.13 -0.09 -18.52
N GLN A 888 24.17 0.25 -19.81
CA GLN A 888 22.95 0.52 -20.59
C GLN A 888 22.06 -0.71 -20.71
N TRP A 889 22.64 -1.90 -20.75
CA TRP A 889 21.90 -3.15 -20.72
C TRP A 889 21.22 -3.38 -19.36
N HIS A 890 21.91 -3.09 -18.25
CA HIS A 890 21.33 -3.13 -16.91
C HIS A 890 20.22 -2.08 -16.71
N GLU A 891 20.38 -0.85 -17.22
CA GLU A 891 19.34 0.19 -17.17
C GLU A 891 18.09 -0.19 -17.97
N LYS A 892 18.26 -0.77 -19.17
CA LYS A 892 17.12 -1.30 -19.96
C LYS A 892 16.45 -2.51 -19.32
N ARG A 893 17.19 -3.26 -18.49
CA ARG A 893 16.67 -4.40 -17.74
C ARG A 893 15.82 -3.94 -16.53
N GLN A 894 16.14 -2.79 -15.93
CA GLN A 894 15.29 -2.17 -14.91
C GLN A 894 14.03 -1.52 -15.49
N SER A 895 14.03 -1.11 -16.77
CA SER A 895 12.86 -0.49 -17.41
C SER A 895 11.84 -1.49 -17.97
N SER A 896 12.06 -2.82 -17.88
CA SER A 896 11.12 -3.82 -18.38
C SER A 896 9.95 -4.07 -17.41
N LYS A 897 9.19 -3.00 -17.11
CA LYS A 897 7.74 -3.15 -16.94
C LYS A 897 7.17 -3.07 -18.34
N ASN A 898 6.71 -4.20 -18.89
CA ASN A 898 6.04 -4.26 -20.20
C ASN A 898 4.78 -3.38 -20.18
N TYR A 899 4.93 -2.09 -20.46
CA TYR A 899 3.81 -1.24 -20.82
C TYR A 899 3.63 -1.38 -22.32
N LEU A 900 2.38 -1.62 -22.74
CA LEU A 900 1.89 -1.64 -24.12
C LEU A 900 2.25 -0.39 -24.97
N ILE A 901 2.95 0.57 -24.39
CA ILE A 901 3.25 1.91 -24.90
C ILE A 901 4.66 1.98 -25.51
N ASP A 902 5.58 1.08 -25.11
CA ASP A 902 6.99 1.17 -25.54
C ASP A 902 7.23 0.80 -27.01
N ASN A 903 6.24 0.20 -27.67
CA ASN A 903 6.28 -0.14 -29.10
C ASN A 903 5.41 0.79 -29.97
N ILE A 904 4.88 1.88 -29.41
CA ILE A 904 4.01 2.82 -30.13
C ILE A 904 4.87 3.96 -30.71
N SER A 905 4.59 4.41 -31.94
CA SER A 905 5.27 5.57 -32.53
C SER A 905 5.03 6.83 -31.71
N ASP A 906 6.02 7.72 -31.64
CA ASP A 906 5.97 8.95 -30.82
C ASP A 906 4.70 9.79 -31.07
N GLU A 907 4.20 9.80 -32.31
CA GLU A 907 2.97 10.50 -32.71
C GLU A 907 1.71 9.91 -32.04
N MET A 908 1.63 8.58 -31.95
CA MET A 908 0.49 7.87 -31.40
C MET A 908 0.51 7.87 -29.86
N ALA A 909 1.70 7.93 -29.25
CA ALA A 909 1.87 8.17 -27.82
C ALA A 909 1.39 9.59 -27.43
N GLN A 910 1.67 10.60 -28.26
CA GLN A 910 1.18 11.97 -28.07
C GLN A 910 -0.35 12.05 -28.17
N TYR A 911 -0.94 11.39 -29.17
CA TYR A 911 -2.39 11.32 -29.36
C TYR A 911 -3.12 10.70 -28.16
N MET A 912 -2.58 9.60 -27.62
CA MET A 912 -3.16 8.94 -26.44
C MET A 912 -3.04 9.80 -25.17
N LYS A 913 -1.99 10.62 -25.07
CA LYS A 913 -1.78 11.55 -23.95
C LYS A 913 -2.73 12.76 -24.00
N GLU A 914 -3.02 13.28 -25.18
CA GLU A 914 -4.04 14.32 -25.39
C GLU A 914 -5.44 13.81 -25.02
N LYS A 915 -5.79 12.59 -25.45
CA LYS A 915 -7.04 11.93 -25.07
C LYS A 915 -7.16 11.67 -23.57
N ARG A 916 -6.08 11.24 -22.91
CA ARG A 916 -6.06 11.02 -21.45
C ARG A 916 -6.21 12.30 -20.64
N LEU A 917 -5.75 13.44 -21.17
CA LEU A 917 -5.88 14.77 -20.55
C LEU A 917 -7.17 15.51 -20.97
N GLY A 918 -8.05 14.86 -21.72
CA GLY A 918 -9.37 15.40 -22.08
C GLY A 918 -9.33 16.59 -23.04
N LYS A 919 -8.31 16.70 -23.89
CA LYS A 919 -8.23 17.71 -24.96
C LYS A 919 -8.62 17.16 -26.32
#